data_AF-A0A9Y2L5P0-F1
#
_entry.id   AF-A0A9Y2L5P0-F1
#
_cell.length_a   1.000
_cell.length_b   1.000
_cell.length_c   1.000
_cell.angle_alpha   90.00
_cell.angle_beta   90.00
_cell.angle_gamma   90.00
#
_symmetry.space_group_name_H-M   'P 1'
#
loop_
_entity.id
_entity.type
_entity.pdbx_description
1 polymer ?
#
loop_
_entity_poly.entity_id
_entity_poly.type
_entity_poly.pdbx_seq_one_letter_code
_entity_poly.pdbx_strand_id
1 'polypeptide(L)'
;MAGSGSDDTGRLILSFLIIAGILSLAAIITPVLLVGIPAYVFYRLYKESPRRLERLAREETEILYNHALSGQVRLSVAEIDAALSHHWPPDTPEPLKIQLLGIRRALLSDEGLSPEIPPMPALCNTIEGARYRDMLARSGQARSDRVMVLTALDVISDSLGTIAQAVPPIEGDVLVDVTQFAHPLGQAVRNVITPFFADNDYYHFKRLRDRLDANLSRTHRTQPIFPSDYKGDDVVSTYLVGTHLKALFQLRTPFEIPEASRFEHMHIVAGSGHGKTQTLQYFLAKDLDDVVRGDKSVVVIDSQGDLIDTILKAKTLPPERIVLIDPEDIAFPVSLNLFSVGQDRLQNYGDLERERLTNSIIELYDFVLGSLLSAGMTSKQSVVFRYVTRLMFHIPDATIHTLRELMEPGGTGKYQEHIGKLEGTPRRFFETEFNSKEFTNTKTQVLRRLYGVLENQTFERMFTNPQSKFDMFTELNAGKLILINTSKSLLKEQGTEIFGRFFIALITQAAQERATLPARDRLPAMVYIDEAQDYFDQNIGIILSQARKYRVGMIMAHQYLGQLSNGLQEAFEANTSIKFAGGVSARDARSLAGQMSCDADLIQRQPKGTFATFVRGLTDRAVPISFPFFVMEKRDRATKDEIDAIREHSRNTYAEPWQNKAEAPGTSDDVPPEPSEENNAEDPANPSPEL
;
A
#
# COMPACT_ATOMS: atom_id res chain seq x y z
N MET A 1 88.51 93.92 67.97
CA MET A 1 87.12 93.44 67.90
C MET A 1 87.13 92.19 67.04
N ALA A 2 86.58 91.11 67.58
CA ALA A 2 86.80 89.73 67.17
C ALA A 2 85.72 89.20 66.20
N GLY A 3 86.09 88.19 65.41
CA GLY A 3 85.17 87.13 64.97
C GLY A 3 84.79 87.09 63.48
N SER A 4 85.34 86.12 62.73
CA SER A 4 84.58 85.10 61.97
C SER A 4 85.52 84.32 61.04
N GLY A 5 85.72 83.03 61.32
CA GLY A 5 86.60 82.16 60.54
C GLY A 5 86.25 80.68 60.63
N SER A 6 84.99 80.33 60.97
CA SER A 6 84.60 78.95 61.31
C SER A 6 83.39 78.40 60.52
N ASP A 7 83.02 79.00 59.38
CA ASP A 7 81.74 78.66 58.71
C ASP A 7 81.85 77.76 57.46
N ASP A 8 83.07 77.51 56.94
CA ASP A 8 83.24 76.74 55.68
C ASP A 8 83.39 75.21 55.89
N THR A 9 83.95 74.78 57.01
CA THR A 9 84.17 73.35 57.32
C THR A 9 82.88 72.61 57.69
N GLY A 10 81.92 73.28 58.32
CA GLY A 10 80.62 72.69 58.70
C GLY A 10 79.74 72.35 57.50
N ARG A 11 79.76 73.18 56.45
CA ARG A 11 78.99 72.96 55.22
C ARG A 11 79.50 71.78 54.41
N LEU A 12 80.81 71.54 54.37
CA LEU A 12 81.41 70.39 53.69
C LEU A 12 81.04 69.06 54.35
N ILE A 13 81.07 68.99 55.69
CA ILE A 13 80.73 67.77 56.43
C ILE A 13 79.23 67.43 56.29
N LEU A 14 78.37 68.45 56.35
CA LEU A 14 76.92 68.26 56.15
C LEU A 14 76.62 67.77 54.73
N SER A 15 77.28 68.32 53.72
CA SER A 15 77.14 67.89 52.33
C SER A 15 77.57 66.42 52.15
N PHE A 16 78.67 66.02 52.79
CA PHE A 16 79.16 64.65 52.73
C PHE A 16 78.22 63.65 53.41
N LEU A 17 77.63 64.02 54.56
CA LEU A 17 76.63 63.20 55.26
C LEU A 17 75.34 63.05 54.45
N ILE A 18 74.88 64.11 53.78
CA ILE A 18 73.71 64.06 52.91
C ILE A 18 73.98 63.15 51.71
N ILE A 19 75.15 63.28 51.06
CA ILE A 19 75.52 62.44 49.91
C ILE A 19 75.69 60.97 50.33
N ALA A 20 76.34 60.70 51.48
CA ALA A 20 76.47 59.36 52.04
C ALA A 20 75.09 58.76 52.40
N GLY A 21 74.18 59.59 52.94
CA GLY A 21 72.81 59.20 53.23
C GLY A 21 72.04 58.80 51.96
N ILE A 22 72.12 59.62 50.90
CA ILE A 22 71.48 59.35 49.60
C ILE A 22 72.06 58.09 48.96
N LEU A 23 73.37 57.88 49.00
CA LEU A 23 74.03 56.68 48.49
C LEU A 23 73.64 55.42 49.27
N SER A 24 73.49 55.50 50.60
CA SER A 24 73.01 54.37 51.41
C SER A 24 71.55 54.02 51.10
N LEU A 25 70.70 55.04 50.90
CA LEU A 25 69.30 54.85 50.56
C LEU A 25 69.16 54.25 49.15
N ALA A 26 69.97 54.73 48.19
CA ALA A 26 70.05 54.13 46.87
C ALA A 26 70.50 52.67 46.94
N ALA A 27 71.54 52.34 47.72
CA ALA A 27 72.02 50.96 47.87
C ALA A 27 70.96 49.99 48.44
N ILE A 28 70.00 50.48 49.22
CA ILE A 28 68.89 49.67 49.77
C ILE A 28 67.69 49.61 48.80
N ILE A 29 67.32 50.75 48.21
CA ILE A 29 66.14 50.83 47.34
C ILE A 29 66.39 50.17 45.97
N THR A 30 67.60 50.29 45.43
CA THR A 30 67.97 49.74 44.12
C THR A 30 67.76 48.23 44.00
N PRO A 31 68.17 47.35 44.95
CA PRO A 31 67.88 45.92 44.87
C PRO A 31 66.39 45.59 45.02
N VAL A 32 65.62 46.37 45.79
CA VAL A 32 64.16 46.18 45.89
C VAL A 32 63.47 46.54 44.57
N LEU A 33 63.88 47.64 43.92
CA LEU A 33 63.34 48.05 42.62
C LEU A 33 63.78 47.13 41.47
N LEU A 34 65.04 46.68 41.45
CA LEU A 34 65.59 45.88 40.36
C LEU A 34 65.30 44.38 40.47
N VAL A 35 65.11 43.85 41.68
CA VAL A 35 64.90 42.40 41.89
C VAL A 35 63.54 42.14 42.54
N GLY A 36 63.19 42.89 43.59
CA GLY A 36 61.95 42.68 44.34
C GLY A 36 60.69 42.90 43.50
N ILE A 37 60.59 44.05 42.81
CA ILE A 37 59.42 44.35 41.97
C ILE A 37 59.32 43.39 40.77
N PRO A 38 60.38 43.13 39.99
CA PRO A 38 60.31 42.17 38.89
C PRO A 38 59.99 40.75 39.35
N ALA A 39 60.52 40.30 40.50
CA ALA A 39 60.19 38.99 41.06
C ALA A 39 58.71 38.91 41.51
N TYR A 40 58.17 39.97 42.11
CA TYR A 40 56.76 40.02 42.48
C TYR A 40 55.83 40.05 41.26
N VAL A 41 56.17 40.85 40.25
CA VAL A 41 55.43 40.90 38.98
C VAL A 41 55.51 39.56 38.27
N PHE A 42 56.68 38.92 38.24
CA PHE A 42 56.86 37.57 37.68
C PHE A 42 56.05 36.52 38.44
N TYR A 43 56.08 36.55 39.78
CA TYR A 43 55.28 35.66 40.62
C TYR A 43 53.77 35.86 40.36
N ARG A 44 53.31 37.11 40.24
CA ARG A 44 51.91 37.42 39.94
C ARG A 44 51.52 36.97 38.54
N LEU A 45 52.33 37.25 37.52
CA LEU A 45 52.12 36.78 36.14
C LEU A 45 52.14 35.26 36.04
N TYR A 46 52.99 34.58 36.82
CA TYR A 46 53.05 33.12 36.89
C TYR A 46 51.81 32.54 37.61
N LYS A 47 51.37 33.16 38.71
CA LYS A 47 50.20 32.74 39.49
C LYS A 47 48.89 32.99 38.74
N GLU A 48 48.76 34.10 38.03
CA GLU A 48 47.58 34.49 37.24
C GLU A 48 47.67 34.01 35.77
N SER A 49 48.66 33.18 35.42
CA SER A 49 48.82 32.72 34.04
C SER A 49 47.63 31.85 33.59
N PRO A 50 46.99 32.18 32.44
CA PRO A 50 45.78 31.49 32.00
C PRO A 50 46.02 30.01 31.72
N ARG A 51 47.22 29.62 31.27
CA ARG A 51 47.61 28.22 31.03
C ARG A 51 47.68 27.40 32.32
N ARG A 52 48.14 28.00 33.43
CA ARG A 52 48.24 27.30 34.72
C ARG A 52 46.87 27.14 35.37
N LEU A 53 46.04 28.19 35.33
CA LEU A 53 44.67 28.14 35.82
C LEU A 53 43.84 27.12 35.05
N GLU A 54 44.02 27.05 33.73
CA GLU A 54 43.39 26.02 32.88
C GLU A 54 43.86 24.60 33.24
N ARG A 55 45.17 24.41 33.46
CA ARG A 55 45.70 23.10 33.89
C ARG A 55 45.13 22.66 35.24
N LEU A 56 45.10 23.55 36.24
CA LEU A 56 44.54 23.25 37.56
C LEU A 56 43.04 22.94 37.48
N ALA A 57 42.30 23.74 36.71
CA ALA A 57 40.88 23.52 36.48
C ALA A 57 40.61 22.18 35.77
N ARG A 58 41.49 21.74 34.87
CA ARG A 58 41.40 20.45 34.18
C ARG A 58 41.73 19.28 35.10
N GLU A 59 42.78 19.39 35.92
CA GLU A 59 43.13 18.38 36.93
C GLU A 59 41.99 18.17 37.94
N GLU A 60 41.35 19.26 38.40
CA GLU A 60 40.17 19.20 39.28
C GLU A 60 38.96 18.55 38.59
N THR A 61 38.68 18.93 37.34
CA THR A 61 37.60 18.33 36.54
C THR A 61 37.84 16.83 36.30
N GLU A 62 39.08 16.41 36.06
CA GLU A 62 39.45 15.01 35.81
C GLU A 62 39.26 14.13 37.05
N ILE A 63 39.56 14.64 38.24
CA ILE A 63 39.29 13.95 39.51
C ILE A 63 37.78 13.74 39.69
N LEU A 64 36.98 14.78 39.47
CA LEU A 64 35.53 14.69 39.55
C LEU A 64 34.95 13.76 38.48
N TYR A 65 35.52 13.75 37.27
CA TYR A 65 35.10 12.90 36.16
C TYR A 65 35.34 11.43 36.48
N ASN A 66 36.54 11.08 36.96
CA ASN A 66 36.89 9.72 37.38
C ASN A 66 36.06 9.26 38.59
N HIS A 67 35.79 10.16 39.54
CA HIS A 67 34.93 9.88 40.68
C HIS A 67 33.49 9.58 40.24
N ALA A 68 32.92 10.38 39.34
CA ALA A 68 31.60 10.16 38.77
C ALA A 68 31.52 8.83 37.97
N LEU A 69 32.55 8.50 37.20
CA LEU A 69 32.66 7.21 36.50
C LEU A 69 32.71 6.00 37.45
N SER A 70 33.33 6.15 38.62
CA SER A 70 33.44 5.07 39.61
C SER A 70 32.14 4.82 40.40
N GLY A 71 31.24 5.80 40.44
CA GLY A 71 29.95 5.72 41.14
C GLY A 71 28.77 5.25 40.28
N GLN A 72 28.95 5.12 38.96
CA GLN A 72 27.90 4.65 38.05
C GLN A 72 27.80 3.13 38.04
N VAL A 73 26.57 2.61 38.16
CA VAL A 73 26.27 1.20 37.87
C VAL A 73 26.40 0.98 36.37
N ARG A 74 27.39 0.18 35.97
CA ARG A 74 27.49 -0.32 34.59
C ARG A 74 26.53 -1.48 34.40
N LEU A 75 25.33 -1.18 33.91
CA LEU A 75 24.49 -2.21 33.29
C LEU A 75 25.08 -2.53 31.91
N SER A 76 25.18 -3.82 31.60
CA SER A 76 25.49 -4.24 30.23
C SER A 76 24.35 -3.87 29.29
N VAL A 77 24.66 -3.73 28.00
CA VAL A 77 23.63 -3.46 26.97
C VAL A 77 22.56 -4.54 26.98
N ALA A 78 22.93 -5.81 27.20
CA ALA A 78 22.01 -6.93 27.29
C ALA A 78 21.06 -6.84 28.50
N GLU A 79 21.54 -6.39 29.66
CA GLU A 79 20.69 -6.19 30.84
C GLU A 79 19.71 -5.03 30.67
N ILE A 80 20.17 -3.96 30.01
CA ILE A 80 19.31 -2.82 29.67
C ILE A 80 18.21 -3.28 28.71
N ASP A 81 18.57 -3.99 27.64
CA ASP A 81 17.60 -4.46 26.66
C ASP A 81 16.60 -5.47 27.26
N ALA A 82 17.06 -6.39 28.10
CA ALA A 82 16.19 -7.34 28.80
C ALA A 82 15.20 -6.66 29.76
N ALA A 83 15.63 -5.64 30.50
CA ALA A 83 14.77 -4.87 31.38
C ALA A 83 13.72 -4.05 30.60
N LEU A 84 14.02 -3.67 29.36
CA LEU A 84 13.18 -2.80 28.54
C LEU A 84 12.17 -3.53 27.69
N SER A 85 12.49 -4.74 27.26
CA SER A 85 11.53 -5.58 26.56
C SER A 85 10.70 -6.43 27.51
N HIS A 86 10.85 -6.27 28.83
CA HIS A 86 10.20 -7.14 29.81
C HIS A 86 8.67 -7.13 29.67
N HIS A 87 8.09 -5.95 29.42
CA HIS A 87 6.65 -5.77 29.22
C HIS A 87 6.24 -5.68 27.74
N TRP A 88 7.19 -5.83 26.81
CA TRP A 88 6.93 -5.66 25.38
C TRP A 88 6.65 -7.02 24.73
N PRO A 89 5.73 -7.10 23.76
CA PRO A 89 5.54 -8.31 22.97
C PRO A 89 6.86 -8.74 22.29
N PRO A 90 7.19 -10.04 22.28
CA PRO A 90 8.44 -10.53 21.69
C PRO A 90 8.54 -10.25 20.18
N ASP A 91 7.41 -10.05 19.53
CA ASP A 91 7.17 -9.77 18.11
C ASP A 91 6.97 -8.28 17.80
N THR A 92 7.33 -7.38 18.72
CA THR A 92 7.30 -5.93 18.47
C THR A 92 8.16 -5.56 17.26
N PRO A 93 7.65 -4.80 16.27
CA PRO A 93 8.42 -4.42 15.09
C PRO A 93 9.72 -3.68 15.42
N GLU A 94 10.83 -4.09 14.81
CA GLU A 94 12.16 -3.53 15.10
C GLU A 94 12.24 -1.99 14.89
N PRO A 95 11.63 -1.40 13.83
CA PRO A 95 11.62 0.06 13.68
C PRO A 95 10.89 0.78 14.82
N LEU A 96 9.84 0.16 15.39
CA LEU A 96 9.13 0.70 16.54
C LEU A 96 9.99 0.57 17.81
N LYS A 97 10.65 -0.57 18.00
CA LYS A 97 11.58 -0.82 19.11
C LYS A 97 12.69 0.24 19.16
N ILE A 98 13.32 0.55 18.03
CA ILE A 98 14.36 1.59 17.92
C ILE A 98 13.82 2.96 18.35
N GLN A 99 12.61 3.31 17.93
CA GLN A 99 11.98 4.59 18.30
C GLN A 99 11.64 4.66 19.80
N LEU A 100 11.10 3.59 20.37
CA LEU A 100 10.80 3.49 21.81
C LEU A 100 12.08 3.63 22.65
N LEU A 101 13.18 3.01 22.21
CA LEU A 101 14.50 3.16 22.85
C LEU A 101 15.00 4.61 22.84
N GLY A 102 14.67 5.39 21.81
CA GLY A 102 14.95 6.83 21.75
C GLY A 102 14.24 7.61 22.85
N ILE A 103 12.95 7.36 23.06
CA ILE A 103 12.14 8.02 24.10
C ILE A 103 12.60 7.62 25.50
N ARG A 104 12.93 6.34 25.70
CA ARG A 104 13.55 5.85 26.94
C ARG A 104 14.80 6.64 27.30
N ARG A 105 15.73 6.83 26.36
CA ARG A 105 16.98 7.56 26.61
C ARG A 105 16.69 8.99 27.09
N ALA A 106 15.68 9.64 26.51
CA ALA A 106 15.26 10.96 26.94
C ALA A 106 14.69 10.97 28.36
N LEU A 107 13.83 10.00 28.71
CA LEU A 107 13.26 9.88 30.06
C LEU A 107 14.33 9.60 31.13
N LEU A 108 15.27 8.69 30.87
CA LEU A 108 16.39 8.41 31.78
C LEU A 108 17.31 9.61 31.94
N SER A 109 17.55 10.36 30.86
CA SER A 109 18.37 11.56 30.90
C SER A 109 17.74 12.67 31.74
N ASP A 110 16.42 12.88 31.66
CA ASP A 110 15.71 13.90 32.46
C ASP A 110 15.68 13.55 33.95
N GLU A 111 15.64 12.24 34.27
CA GLU A 111 15.74 11.72 35.64
C GLU A 111 17.18 11.75 36.19
N GLY A 112 18.18 12.04 35.35
CA GLY A 112 19.59 12.05 35.75
C GLY A 112 20.19 10.65 35.92
N LEU A 113 19.57 9.64 35.33
CA LEU A 113 20.00 8.23 35.34
C LEU A 113 20.70 7.83 34.04
N SER A 114 21.10 8.81 33.22
CA SER A 114 21.82 8.54 31.98
C SER A 114 23.17 7.86 32.28
N PRO A 115 23.48 6.73 31.61
CA PRO A 115 24.74 6.02 31.81
C PRO A 115 25.96 6.75 31.22
N GLU A 116 25.79 7.80 30.42
CA GLU A 116 26.89 8.45 29.71
C GLU A 116 27.25 9.81 30.31
N ILE A 117 28.46 9.92 30.87
CA ILE A 117 29.06 11.20 31.29
C ILE A 117 29.68 11.85 30.04
N PRO A 118 29.23 13.04 29.61
CA PRO A 118 29.75 13.68 28.41
C PRO A 118 31.26 13.95 28.54
N PRO A 119 32.03 13.93 27.44
CA PRO A 119 33.48 14.11 27.49
C PRO A 119 33.85 15.49 28.04
N MET A 120 35.04 15.59 28.64
CA MET A 120 35.53 16.83 29.24
C MET A 120 35.55 17.99 28.22
N PRO A 121 35.12 19.20 28.60
CA PRO A 121 35.14 20.36 27.72
C PRO A 121 36.57 20.75 27.33
N ALA A 122 36.73 21.36 26.16
CA ALA A 122 38.04 21.78 25.64
C ALA A 122 38.76 22.80 26.55
N LEU A 123 38.00 23.62 27.28
CA LEU A 123 38.49 24.58 28.28
C LEU A 123 37.71 24.42 29.61
N CYS A 124 38.42 24.03 30.66
CA CYS A 124 37.90 23.74 32.00
C CYS A 124 37.85 24.98 32.92
N ASN A 125 38.61 26.04 32.63
CA ASN A 125 38.59 27.30 33.38
C ASN A 125 37.65 28.32 32.73
N THR A 126 36.41 27.90 32.47
CA THR A 126 35.35 28.72 31.88
C THR A 126 34.07 28.56 32.70
N ILE A 127 33.04 29.39 32.43
CA ILE A 127 31.71 29.23 33.02
C ILE A 127 31.13 27.85 32.66
N GLU A 128 31.37 27.36 31.44
CA GLU A 128 30.97 26.02 31.00
C GLU A 128 31.73 24.92 31.76
N GLY A 129 33.04 25.07 31.95
CA GLY A 129 33.85 24.16 32.76
C GLY A 129 33.41 24.10 34.23
N ALA A 130 33.00 25.24 34.82
CA ALA A 130 32.44 25.28 36.16
C ALA A 130 31.07 24.56 36.25
N ARG A 131 30.17 24.80 35.28
CA ARG A 131 28.89 24.08 35.18
C ARG A 131 29.09 22.57 34.99
N TYR A 132 30.11 22.18 34.23
CA TYR A 132 30.48 20.79 34.02
C TYR A 132 31.00 20.13 35.31
N ARG A 133 31.84 20.83 36.09
CA ARG A 133 32.26 20.36 37.44
C ARG A 133 31.09 20.23 38.40
N ASP A 134 30.15 21.17 38.41
CA ASP A 134 28.92 21.08 39.22
C ASP A 134 28.07 19.86 38.84
N MET A 135 27.97 19.55 37.54
CA MET A 135 27.30 18.35 37.04
C MET A 135 28.02 17.07 37.48
N LEU A 136 29.36 17.02 37.39
CA LEU A 136 30.17 15.88 37.84
C LEU A 136 30.09 15.66 39.35
N ALA A 137 30.11 16.73 40.14
CA ALA A 137 29.97 16.66 41.59
C ALA A 137 28.59 16.09 42.00
N ARG A 138 27.51 16.49 41.31
CA ARG A 138 26.17 15.94 41.53
C ARG A 138 26.05 14.47 41.14
N SER A 139 26.61 14.10 39.98
CA SER A 139 26.59 12.70 39.51
C SER A 139 27.47 11.78 40.35
N GLY A 140 28.60 12.27 40.87
CA GLY A 140 29.45 11.52 41.82
C GLY A 140 28.87 11.36 43.22
N GLN A 141 27.90 12.19 43.62
CA GLN A 141 27.18 12.06 44.91
C GLN A 141 25.96 11.13 44.81
N ALA A 142 25.33 11.06 43.63
CA ALA A 142 24.23 10.16 43.35
C ALA A 142 24.75 8.73 43.15
N ARG A 143 25.03 7.99 44.23
CA ARG A 143 25.18 6.54 44.17
C ARG A 143 23.86 5.95 43.68
N SER A 144 23.78 5.68 42.39
CA SER A 144 22.69 4.89 41.83
C SER A 144 22.88 3.48 42.33
N ASP A 145 21.95 2.95 43.12
CA ASP A 145 21.92 1.51 43.37
C ASP A 145 21.53 0.82 42.05
N ARG A 146 22.09 -0.35 41.79
CA ARG A 146 21.71 -1.17 40.62
C ARG A 146 20.21 -1.45 40.63
N VAL A 147 19.63 -1.66 41.82
CA VAL A 147 18.19 -1.85 41.99
C VAL A 147 17.42 -0.61 41.57
N MET A 148 17.87 0.58 41.99
CA MET A 148 17.26 1.86 41.65
C MET A 148 17.18 2.10 40.12
N VAL A 149 18.26 1.82 39.37
CA VAL A 149 18.25 1.99 37.91
C VAL A 149 17.32 0.96 37.25
N LEU A 150 17.31 -0.29 37.73
CA LEU A 150 16.43 -1.33 37.19
C LEU A 150 14.95 -1.04 37.47
N THR A 151 14.60 -0.53 38.66
CA THR A 151 13.23 -0.11 38.98
C THR A 151 12.76 1.04 38.08
N ALA A 152 13.62 2.03 37.81
CA ALA A 152 13.29 3.10 36.86
C ALA A 152 13.11 2.58 35.42
N LEU A 153 13.94 1.62 34.98
CA LEU A 153 13.82 0.98 33.67
C LEU A 153 12.52 0.18 33.55
N ASP A 154 12.11 -0.53 34.60
CA ASP A 154 10.86 -1.31 34.63
C ASP A 154 9.63 -0.41 34.50
N VAL A 155 9.58 0.71 35.25
CA VAL A 155 8.50 1.72 35.13
C VAL A 155 8.43 2.31 33.73
N ILE A 156 9.58 2.63 33.11
CA ILE A 156 9.60 3.10 31.72
C ILE A 156 9.14 1.97 30.78
N SER A 157 9.62 0.75 30.97
CA SER A 157 9.25 -0.41 30.15
C SER A 157 7.75 -0.66 30.16
N ASP A 158 7.09 -0.58 31.32
CA ASP A 158 5.64 -0.75 31.48
C ASP A 158 4.87 0.36 30.75
N SER A 159 5.27 1.62 30.95
CA SER A 159 4.68 2.77 30.24
C SER A 159 4.80 2.66 28.72
N LEU A 160 6.01 2.36 28.23
CA LEU A 160 6.26 2.18 26.80
C LEU A 160 5.59 0.92 26.24
N GLY A 161 5.45 -0.11 27.08
CA GLY A 161 4.81 -1.38 26.77
C GLY A 161 3.35 -1.22 26.39
N THR A 162 2.65 -0.23 26.96
CA THR A 162 1.28 0.12 26.56
C THR A 162 1.16 0.38 25.04
N ILE A 163 2.13 1.09 24.45
CA ILE A 163 2.12 1.39 23.00
C ILE A 163 2.58 0.18 22.20
N ALA A 164 3.60 -0.53 22.68
CA ALA A 164 4.09 -1.74 22.01
C ALA A 164 3.02 -2.84 21.93
N GLN A 165 2.22 -3.03 22.98
CA GLN A 165 1.13 -4.01 23.03
C GLN A 165 -0.08 -3.62 22.17
N ALA A 166 -0.29 -2.33 21.94
CA ALA A 166 -1.37 -1.86 21.09
C ALA A 166 -1.07 -2.11 19.60
N VAL A 167 0.20 -2.05 19.20
CA VAL A 167 0.62 -2.17 17.80
C VAL A 167 0.67 -3.65 17.38
N PRO A 168 0.01 -4.03 16.28
CA PRO A 168 0.09 -5.41 15.78
C PRO A 168 1.50 -5.72 15.24
N PRO A 169 1.96 -6.98 15.33
CA PRO A 169 3.29 -7.42 14.91
C PRO A 169 3.36 -7.55 13.38
N ILE A 170 3.35 -6.43 12.68
CA ILE A 170 3.29 -6.36 11.23
C ILE A 170 4.59 -5.72 10.71
N GLU A 171 5.19 -6.38 9.73
CA GLU A 171 6.23 -5.79 8.89
C GLU A 171 5.60 -5.11 7.67
N GLY A 172 6.31 -4.15 7.08
CA GLY A 172 5.79 -3.46 5.91
C GLY A 172 6.64 -2.29 5.49
N ASP A 173 6.30 -1.77 4.33
CA ASP A 173 6.94 -0.68 3.60
C ASP A 173 6.12 0.61 3.65
N VAL A 174 4.91 0.57 4.21
CA VAL A 174 4.16 1.76 4.60
C VAL A 174 4.27 1.98 6.10
N LEU A 175 4.47 3.23 6.50
CA LEU A 175 4.52 3.63 7.90
C LEU A 175 3.18 4.23 8.32
N VAL A 176 2.63 3.75 9.43
CA VAL A 176 1.37 4.22 10.02
C VAL A 176 1.63 4.73 11.44
N ASP A 177 0.96 5.81 11.84
CA ASP A 177 1.10 6.37 13.18
C ASP A 177 0.56 5.38 14.24
N VAL A 178 1.29 5.18 15.35
CA VAL A 178 0.89 4.20 16.39
C VAL A 178 -0.40 4.58 17.11
N THR A 179 -0.79 5.86 17.07
CA THR A 179 -2.07 6.36 17.60
C THR A 179 -3.26 5.61 17.04
N GLN A 180 -3.14 5.09 15.82
CA GLN A 180 -4.17 4.34 15.13
C GLN A 180 -4.53 3.03 15.83
N PHE A 181 -3.58 2.44 16.54
CA PHE A 181 -3.78 1.20 17.29
C PHE A 181 -4.03 1.46 18.78
N ALA A 182 -3.73 2.66 19.27
CA ALA A 182 -3.85 3.06 20.68
C ALA A 182 -5.17 3.82 20.99
N HIS A 183 -6.33 3.31 20.52
CA HIS A 183 -7.63 3.94 20.75
C HIS A 183 -8.46 3.24 21.85
N PRO A 184 -9.30 3.98 22.61
CA PRO A 184 -9.44 5.43 22.63
C PRO A 184 -8.19 6.14 23.16
N LEU A 185 -7.78 7.25 22.52
CA LEU A 185 -6.54 7.95 22.88
C LEU A 185 -6.51 8.43 24.33
N GLY A 186 -7.64 8.82 24.90
CA GLY A 186 -7.75 9.18 26.31
C GLY A 186 -7.36 8.04 27.25
N GLN A 187 -7.79 6.82 26.95
CA GLN A 187 -7.41 5.64 27.72
C GLN A 187 -5.94 5.27 27.50
N ALA A 188 -5.44 5.36 26.27
CA ALA A 188 -4.03 5.11 25.98
C ALA A 188 -3.10 6.11 26.71
N VAL A 189 -3.44 7.40 26.71
CA VAL A 189 -2.72 8.43 27.48
C VAL A 189 -2.73 8.10 28.97
N ARG A 190 -3.87 7.69 29.53
CA ARG A 190 -3.96 7.26 30.93
C ARG A 190 -3.06 6.06 31.23
N ASN A 191 -3.09 5.03 30.38
CA ASN A 191 -2.28 3.83 30.55
C ASN A 191 -0.78 4.14 30.47
N VAL A 192 -0.36 5.00 29.53
CA VAL A 192 1.03 5.47 29.44
C VAL A 192 1.47 6.24 30.69
N ILE A 193 0.59 7.03 31.29
CA ILE A 193 0.89 7.84 32.49
C ILE A 193 0.94 7.00 33.77
N THR A 194 0.06 6.02 33.92
CA THR A 194 -0.21 5.31 35.18
C THR A 194 1.05 4.72 35.85
N PRO A 195 1.99 4.07 35.13
CA PRO A 195 3.19 3.49 35.75
C PRO A 195 4.06 4.50 36.50
N PHE A 196 4.08 5.76 36.08
CA PHE A 196 4.88 6.81 36.75
C PHE A 196 4.32 7.23 38.11
N PHE A 197 3.06 6.90 38.40
CA PHE A 197 2.39 7.18 39.67
C PHE A 197 2.36 5.98 40.61
N ALA A 198 2.88 4.82 40.20
CA ALA A 198 3.04 3.68 41.08
C ALA A 198 4.03 4.00 42.22
N ASP A 199 3.70 3.56 43.44
CA ASP A 199 4.59 3.70 44.58
C ASP A 199 5.89 2.94 44.31
N ASN A 200 7.02 3.62 44.50
CA ASN A 200 8.34 3.00 44.43
C ASN A 200 9.25 3.57 45.53
N ASP A 201 10.14 2.74 46.03
CA ASP A 201 11.01 3.05 47.17
C ASP A 201 12.00 4.21 46.90
N TYR A 202 12.19 4.56 45.63
CA TYR A 202 13.20 5.52 45.17
C TYR A 202 12.61 6.87 44.72
N TYR A 203 11.29 7.07 44.84
CA TYR A 203 10.58 8.28 44.42
C TYR A 203 10.89 8.77 42.98
N HIS A 204 11.12 7.84 42.05
CA HIS A 204 11.44 8.16 40.65
C HIS A 204 10.42 9.07 39.98
N PHE A 205 10.85 9.85 38.99
CA PHE A 205 10.03 10.63 38.06
C PHE A 205 9.22 11.74 38.73
N LYS A 206 9.68 12.28 39.86
CA LYS A 206 8.98 13.37 40.58
C LYS A 206 8.68 14.57 39.68
N ARG A 207 9.67 15.04 38.90
CA ARG A 207 9.48 16.20 37.99
C ARG A 207 8.47 15.93 36.90
N LEU A 208 8.48 14.70 36.37
CA LEU A 208 7.52 14.25 35.37
C LEU A 208 6.11 14.19 35.95
N ARG A 209 5.93 13.62 37.14
CA ARG A 209 4.65 13.61 37.86
C ARG A 209 4.13 15.03 38.12
N ASP A 210 4.95 15.92 38.68
CA ASP A 210 4.58 17.32 38.93
C ASP A 210 4.10 18.02 37.64
N ARG A 211 4.73 17.71 36.50
CA ARG A 211 4.32 18.23 35.18
C ARG A 211 2.98 17.66 34.73
N LEU A 212 2.78 16.35 34.87
CA LEU A 212 1.54 15.67 34.48
C LEU A 212 0.36 16.13 35.35
N ASP A 213 0.55 16.31 36.65
CA ASP A 213 -0.45 16.85 37.58
C ASP A 213 -0.80 18.31 37.25
N ALA A 214 0.19 19.12 36.88
CA ALA A 214 -0.02 20.49 36.42
C ALA A 214 -0.84 20.53 35.11
N ASN A 215 -0.62 19.59 34.20
CA ASN A 215 -1.38 19.48 32.95
C ASN A 215 -2.83 19.04 33.23
N LEU A 216 -3.02 18.02 34.08
CA LEU A 216 -4.33 17.55 34.52
C LEU A 216 -5.13 18.70 35.16
N SER A 217 -4.51 19.47 36.05
CA SER A 217 -5.16 20.60 36.75
C SER A 217 -5.58 21.76 35.84
N ARG A 218 -5.02 21.86 34.63
CA ARG A 218 -5.38 22.92 33.65
C ARG A 218 -6.64 22.58 32.86
N THR A 219 -7.09 21.33 32.86
CA THR A 219 -8.24 20.88 32.06
C THR A 219 -9.54 21.56 32.49
N HIS A 220 -9.66 21.92 33.77
CA HIS A 220 -10.84 22.58 34.31
C HIS A 220 -10.51 23.32 35.61
N ARG A 221 -11.22 24.42 35.89
CA ARG A 221 -10.89 25.36 36.99
C ARG A 221 -11.10 24.80 38.41
N THR A 222 -12.05 23.89 38.58
CA THR A 222 -12.47 23.40 39.92
C THR A 222 -12.31 21.89 40.09
N GLN A 223 -12.71 21.12 39.07
CA GLN A 223 -12.61 19.67 39.05
C GLN A 223 -11.85 19.19 37.80
N PRO A 224 -10.60 18.71 37.94
CA PRO A 224 -9.84 18.17 36.81
C PRO A 224 -10.56 17.03 36.11
N ILE A 225 -10.50 17.02 34.79
CA ILE A 225 -11.05 15.94 33.94
C ILE A 225 -9.92 14.96 33.68
N PHE A 226 -10.17 13.66 33.81
CA PHE A 226 -9.15 12.65 33.50
C PHE A 226 -9.04 12.41 31.99
N PRO A 227 -7.88 11.94 31.48
CA PRO A 227 -7.70 11.67 30.06
C PRO A 227 -8.78 10.78 29.44
N SER A 228 -9.26 9.76 30.16
CA SER A 228 -10.32 8.84 29.70
C SER A 228 -11.68 9.51 29.51
N ASP A 229 -11.96 10.60 30.23
CA ASP A 229 -13.23 11.32 30.20
C ASP A 229 -13.17 12.60 29.35
N TYR A 230 -12.00 12.91 28.79
CA TYR A 230 -11.76 14.09 27.97
C TYR A 230 -12.32 13.92 26.56
N LYS A 231 -13.13 14.89 26.12
CA LYS A 231 -13.85 14.83 24.84
C LYS A 231 -13.18 15.60 23.69
N GLY A 232 -12.08 16.29 23.94
CA GLY A 232 -11.35 17.03 22.90
C GLY A 232 -10.41 16.12 22.10
N ASP A 233 -10.28 16.41 20.80
CA ASP A 233 -9.39 15.67 19.88
C ASP A 233 -7.89 15.89 20.19
N ASP A 234 -7.58 16.89 21.02
CA ASP A 234 -6.24 17.31 21.41
C ASP A 234 -5.76 16.66 22.73
N VAL A 235 -6.38 15.55 23.16
CA VAL A 235 -6.09 14.84 24.42
C VAL A 235 -4.59 14.60 24.63
N VAL A 236 -3.87 14.11 23.62
CA VAL A 236 -2.43 13.85 23.70
C VAL A 236 -1.66 15.13 24.02
N SER A 237 -1.94 16.22 23.30
CA SER A 237 -1.31 17.51 23.54
C SER A 237 -1.69 18.13 24.88
N THR A 238 -2.93 17.96 25.32
CA THR A 238 -3.43 18.56 26.56
C THR A 238 -2.76 17.95 27.80
N TYR A 239 -2.61 16.62 27.86
CA TYR A 239 -2.07 15.95 29.04
C TYR A 239 -0.55 15.75 29.00
N LEU A 240 0.05 15.61 27.81
CA LEU A 240 1.48 15.29 27.67
C LEU A 240 2.33 16.49 27.24
N VAL A 241 1.81 17.72 27.28
CA VAL A 241 2.61 18.91 26.94
C VAL A 241 3.83 19.05 27.86
N GLY A 242 4.99 19.27 27.25
CA GLY A 242 6.26 19.45 27.95
C GLY A 242 6.85 18.16 28.53
N THR A 243 6.38 16.98 28.10
CA THR A 243 6.96 15.68 28.47
C THR A 243 7.48 14.95 27.24
N HIS A 244 8.45 14.05 27.45
CA HIS A 244 8.93 13.15 26.39
C HIS A 244 7.88 12.08 25.98
N LEU A 245 6.89 11.82 26.84
CA LEU A 245 5.81 10.86 26.57
C LEU A 245 4.93 11.28 25.39
N LYS A 246 4.83 12.58 25.09
CA LYS A 246 4.09 13.06 23.91
C LYS A 246 4.62 12.46 22.60
N ALA A 247 5.94 12.22 22.51
CA ALA A 247 6.56 11.66 21.32
C ALA A 247 6.09 10.22 21.03
N LEU A 248 5.58 9.50 22.05
CA LEU A 248 5.06 8.14 21.87
C LEU A 248 3.90 8.08 20.88
N PHE A 249 3.05 9.10 20.90
CA PHE A 249 1.88 9.20 20.03
C PHE A 249 2.22 9.80 18.65
N GLN A 250 3.52 9.98 18.36
CA GLN A 250 4.03 10.41 17.05
C GLN A 250 4.89 9.33 16.40
N LEU A 251 5.07 8.20 17.08
CA LEU A 251 5.82 7.09 16.52
C LEU A 251 5.08 6.49 15.33
N ARG A 252 5.86 5.91 14.44
CA ARG A 252 5.35 5.19 13.28
C ARG A 252 5.79 3.74 13.29
N THR A 253 4.88 2.86 12.93
CA THR A 253 5.16 1.44 12.77
C THR A 253 4.99 1.02 11.31
N PRO A 254 5.80 0.09 10.82
CA PRO A 254 5.52 -0.62 9.58
C PRO A 254 4.11 -1.22 9.59
N PHE A 255 3.46 -1.18 8.43
CA PHE A 255 2.17 -1.81 8.19
C PHE A 255 2.12 -2.33 6.76
N GLU A 256 1.73 -3.59 6.63
CA GLU A 256 1.40 -4.22 5.36
C GLU A 256 0.08 -4.97 5.52
N ILE A 257 -0.62 -5.13 4.40
CA ILE A 257 -1.84 -5.92 4.36
C ILE A 257 -1.43 -7.38 4.16
N PRO A 258 -1.72 -8.26 5.13
CA PRO A 258 -1.34 -9.66 5.04
C PRO A 258 -1.87 -10.29 3.77
N GLU A 259 -1.02 -11.03 3.05
CA GLU A 259 -1.41 -11.65 1.77
C GLU A 259 -2.64 -12.56 1.92
N ALA A 260 -2.71 -13.32 3.02
CA ALA A 260 -3.85 -14.18 3.32
C ALA A 260 -5.18 -13.40 3.35
N SER A 261 -5.18 -12.18 3.90
CA SER A 261 -6.35 -11.30 3.94
C SER A 261 -6.73 -10.78 2.56
N ARG A 262 -5.79 -10.69 1.61
CA ARG A 262 -6.05 -10.21 0.24
C ARG A 262 -6.93 -11.16 -0.57
N PHE A 263 -6.95 -12.46 -0.22
CA PHE A 263 -7.90 -13.42 -0.77
C PHE A 263 -9.33 -13.22 -0.27
N GLU A 264 -9.53 -12.40 0.78
CA GLU A 264 -10.83 -11.93 1.23
C GLU A 264 -11.25 -10.60 0.59
N HIS A 265 -10.58 -10.27 -0.53
CA HIS A 265 -10.88 -9.18 -1.44
C HIS A 265 -10.71 -7.77 -0.85
N MET A 266 -10.43 -6.83 -1.75
CA MET A 266 -10.25 -5.42 -1.44
C MET A 266 -11.27 -4.57 -2.17
N HIS A 267 -11.80 -3.59 -1.46
CA HIS A 267 -12.73 -2.59 -1.99
C HIS A 267 -12.11 -1.20 -1.87
N ILE A 268 -11.89 -0.53 -3.00
CA ILE A 268 -11.34 0.82 -3.04
C ILE A 268 -12.40 1.79 -3.55
N VAL A 269 -12.78 2.76 -2.72
CA VAL A 269 -13.69 3.86 -3.08
C VAL A 269 -12.92 5.16 -3.01
N ALA A 270 -12.68 5.78 -4.17
CA ALA A 270 -12.01 7.06 -4.21
C ALA A 270 -12.34 7.90 -5.43
N GLY A 271 -12.63 9.18 -5.19
CA GLY A 271 -12.94 10.14 -6.24
C GLY A 271 -11.80 10.33 -7.24
N SER A 272 -12.15 10.89 -8.40
CA SER A 272 -11.18 11.16 -9.47
C SER A 272 -10.01 12.01 -8.98
N GLY A 273 -8.79 11.60 -9.35
CA GLY A 273 -7.56 12.29 -8.97
C GLY A 273 -7.13 12.16 -7.50
N HIS A 274 -7.82 11.36 -6.67
CA HIS A 274 -7.41 11.10 -5.28
C HIS A 274 -6.23 10.13 -5.18
N GLY A 275 -6.02 9.28 -6.20
CA GLY A 275 -4.92 8.31 -6.24
C GLY A 275 -5.35 6.85 -6.40
N LYS A 276 -6.60 6.57 -6.78
CA LYS A 276 -7.13 5.21 -7.01
C LYS A 276 -6.19 4.32 -7.84
N THR A 277 -5.87 4.76 -9.06
CA THR A 277 -5.00 4.02 -9.99
C THR A 277 -3.57 3.89 -9.46
N GLN A 278 -3.06 4.90 -8.75
CA GLN A 278 -1.73 4.86 -8.12
C GLN A 278 -1.67 3.84 -6.98
N THR A 279 -2.73 3.70 -6.19
CA THR A 279 -2.86 2.65 -5.17
C THR A 279 -2.94 1.26 -5.79
N LEU A 280 -3.68 1.09 -6.90
CA LEU A 280 -3.68 -0.17 -7.66
C LEU A 280 -2.27 -0.51 -8.15
N GLN A 281 -1.57 0.46 -8.76
CA GLN A 281 -0.19 0.31 -9.23
C GLN A 281 0.78 -0.05 -8.09
N TYR A 282 0.59 0.47 -6.89
CA TYR A 282 1.41 0.10 -5.72
C TYR A 282 1.30 -1.39 -5.39
N PHE A 283 0.08 -1.91 -5.23
CA PHE A 283 -0.11 -3.35 -4.95
C PHE A 283 0.34 -4.22 -6.12
N LEU A 284 0.03 -3.76 -7.34
CA LEU A 284 0.41 -4.45 -8.56
C LEU A 284 1.94 -4.56 -8.69
N ALA A 285 2.67 -3.49 -8.41
CA ALA A 285 4.13 -3.49 -8.48
C ALA A 285 4.74 -4.59 -7.61
N LYS A 286 4.20 -4.83 -6.41
CA LYS A 286 4.66 -5.91 -5.54
C LYS A 286 4.32 -7.28 -6.10
N ASP A 287 3.07 -7.47 -6.52
CA ASP A 287 2.64 -8.76 -7.06
C ASP A 287 3.39 -9.12 -8.34
N LEU A 288 3.80 -8.13 -9.15
CA LEU A 288 4.62 -8.38 -10.32
C LEU A 288 5.99 -8.98 -9.97
N ASP A 289 6.56 -8.64 -8.81
CA ASP A 289 7.81 -9.25 -8.37
C ASP A 289 7.60 -10.74 -8.02
N ASP A 290 6.41 -11.13 -7.55
CA ASP A 290 6.03 -12.54 -7.37
C ASP A 290 5.78 -13.24 -8.73
N VAL A 291 5.18 -12.54 -9.70
CA VAL A 291 4.98 -13.07 -11.06
C VAL A 291 6.33 -13.36 -11.74
N VAL A 292 7.32 -12.47 -11.57
CA VAL A 292 8.69 -12.68 -12.06
C VAL A 292 9.31 -13.94 -11.48
N ARG A 293 9.06 -14.25 -10.20
CA ARG A 293 9.50 -15.50 -9.55
C ARG A 293 8.69 -16.72 -9.98
N GLY A 294 7.52 -16.53 -10.58
CA GLY A 294 6.58 -17.61 -10.93
C GLY A 294 5.71 -18.06 -9.76
N ASP A 295 5.68 -17.30 -8.67
CA ASP A 295 4.97 -17.65 -7.43
C ASP A 295 3.51 -17.19 -7.44
N LYS A 296 3.11 -16.37 -8.40
CA LYS A 296 1.80 -15.72 -8.48
C LYS A 296 1.39 -15.45 -9.92
N SER A 297 0.08 -15.40 -10.16
CA SER A 297 -0.50 -14.86 -11.39
C SER A 297 -1.22 -13.55 -11.11
N VAL A 298 -1.24 -12.66 -12.08
CA VAL A 298 -1.91 -11.36 -11.97
C VAL A 298 -2.80 -11.15 -13.17
N VAL A 299 -4.03 -10.70 -12.92
CA VAL A 299 -4.97 -10.28 -13.96
C VAL A 299 -5.28 -8.80 -13.76
N VAL A 300 -5.25 -8.01 -14.83
CA VAL A 300 -5.63 -6.60 -14.81
C VAL A 300 -6.74 -6.38 -15.83
N ILE A 301 -7.85 -5.82 -15.39
CA ILE A 301 -8.98 -5.40 -16.23
C ILE A 301 -9.08 -3.88 -16.15
N ASP A 302 -8.92 -3.22 -17.28
CA ASP A 302 -8.93 -1.76 -17.41
C ASP A 302 -9.77 -1.33 -18.62
N SER A 303 -10.66 -0.36 -18.41
CA SER A 303 -11.54 0.17 -19.47
C SER A 303 -10.96 1.38 -20.19
N GLN A 304 -9.97 2.04 -19.61
CA GLN A 304 -9.37 3.25 -20.17
C GLN A 304 -8.02 2.97 -20.85
N GLY A 305 -7.37 1.87 -20.51
CA GLY A 305 -6.09 1.43 -21.08
C GLY A 305 -4.86 2.06 -20.42
N ASP A 306 -5.00 3.18 -19.70
CA ASP A 306 -3.90 3.90 -19.06
C ASP A 306 -3.10 3.04 -18.07
N LEU A 307 -3.77 2.15 -17.32
CA LEU A 307 -3.11 1.27 -16.36
C LEU A 307 -2.29 0.21 -17.11
N ILE A 308 -2.87 -0.40 -18.13
CA ILE A 308 -2.22 -1.41 -18.98
C ILE A 308 -1.00 -0.80 -19.68
N ASP A 309 -1.15 0.40 -20.24
CA ASP A 309 -0.08 1.14 -20.89
C ASP A 309 1.10 1.42 -19.93
N THR A 310 0.79 1.78 -18.69
CA THR A 310 1.80 2.02 -17.66
C THR A 310 2.56 0.73 -17.33
N ILE A 311 1.86 -0.41 -17.26
CA ILE A 311 2.45 -1.72 -17.00
C ILE A 311 3.35 -2.16 -18.16
N LEU A 312 2.90 -2.02 -19.42
CA LEU A 312 3.69 -2.38 -20.60
C LEU A 312 4.95 -1.50 -20.75
N LYS A 313 4.86 -0.22 -20.37
CA LYS A 313 6.02 0.70 -20.35
C LYS A 313 6.99 0.36 -19.23
N ALA A 314 6.55 -0.28 -18.16
CA ALA A 314 7.43 -0.81 -17.13
C ALA A 314 8.03 -2.14 -17.61
N LYS A 315 9.36 -2.19 -17.74
CA LYS A 315 10.08 -3.41 -18.10
C LYS A 315 9.95 -4.41 -16.95
N THR A 316 8.99 -5.31 -17.08
CA THR A 316 8.53 -6.17 -15.98
C THR A 316 8.82 -7.64 -16.27
N LEU A 317 8.37 -8.14 -17.42
CA LEU A 317 8.38 -9.56 -17.76
C LEU A 317 8.72 -9.76 -19.25
N PRO A 318 9.27 -10.93 -19.62
CA PRO A 318 9.47 -11.26 -21.03
C PRO A 318 8.12 -11.53 -21.74
N PRO A 319 8.06 -11.41 -23.08
CA PRO A 319 6.82 -11.54 -23.86
C PRO A 319 5.98 -12.79 -23.53
N GLU A 320 6.60 -13.94 -23.34
CA GLU A 320 5.93 -15.22 -23.09
C GLU A 320 5.21 -15.32 -21.74
N ARG A 321 5.50 -14.39 -20.82
CA ARG A 321 4.87 -14.30 -19.50
C ARG A 321 3.72 -13.29 -19.47
N ILE A 322 3.47 -12.57 -20.57
CA ILE A 322 2.43 -11.54 -20.66
C ILE A 322 1.38 -11.99 -21.68
N VAL A 323 0.13 -12.00 -21.26
CA VAL A 323 -1.02 -12.17 -22.14
C VAL A 323 -1.67 -10.81 -22.33
N LEU A 324 -1.70 -10.30 -23.55
CA LEU A 324 -2.38 -9.05 -23.88
C LEU A 324 -3.67 -9.34 -24.66
N ILE A 325 -4.80 -8.94 -24.09
CA ILE A 325 -6.11 -8.98 -24.72
C ILE A 325 -6.55 -7.54 -24.96
N ASP A 326 -6.56 -7.13 -26.22
CA ASP A 326 -6.88 -5.77 -26.62
C ASP A 326 -7.82 -5.76 -27.84
N PRO A 327 -9.09 -5.33 -27.67
CA PRO A 327 -10.06 -5.27 -28.77
C PRO A 327 -9.71 -4.20 -29.82
N GLU A 328 -8.75 -3.31 -29.53
CA GLU A 328 -8.28 -2.30 -30.48
C GLU A 328 -7.41 -2.90 -31.60
N ASP A 329 -6.88 -4.12 -31.43
CA ASP A 329 -6.20 -4.86 -32.49
C ASP A 329 -7.20 -5.58 -33.41
N ILE A 330 -7.87 -4.78 -34.24
CA ILE A 330 -8.88 -5.25 -35.19
C ILE A 330 -8.32 -6.16 -36.30
N ALA A 331 -7.00 -6.16 -36.52
CA ALA A 331 -6.34 -7.01 -37.50
C ALA A 331 -6.04 -8.41 -36.96
N PHE A 332 -5.74 -8.50 -35.65
CA PHE A 332 -5.49 -9.74 -34.94
C PHE A 332 -6.41 -9.84 -33.72
N PRO A 333 -7.72 -10.02 -33.92
CA PRO A 333 -8.67 -10.22 -32.83
C PRO A 333 -8.32 -11.48 -32.03
N VAL A 334 -8.41 -11.39 -30.71
CA VAL A 334 -8.23 -12.54 -29.82
C VAL A 334 -9.27 -13.60 -30.16
N SER A 335 -8.80 -14.84 -30.35
CA SER A 335 -9.66 -15.97 -30.70
C SER A 335 -10.32 -16.50 -29.44
N LEU A 336 -11.57 -16.10 -29.22
CA LEU A 336 -12.37 -16.50 -28.08
C LEU A 336 -13.56 -17.32 -28.57
N ASN A 337 -13.88 -18.39 -27.86
CA ASN A 337 -15.15 -19.06 -28.08
C ASN A 337 -15.70 -19.57 -26.76
N LEU A 338 -16.83 -18.97 -26.39
CA LEU A 338 -17.68 -19.35 -25.27
C LEU A 338 -17.75 -20.88 -25.12
N PHE A 339 -18.08 -21.59 -26.20
CA PHE A 339 -18.40 -23.02 -26.19
C PHE A 339 -17.19 -23.96 -26.23
N SER A 340 -15.99 -23.47 -26.56
CA SER A 340 -14.80 -24.31 -26.68
C SER A 340 -13.98 -24.42 -25.39
N VAL A 341 -14.14 -23.47 -24.44
CA VAL A 341 -13.26 -23.38 -23.27
C VAL A 341 -13.31 -24.65 -22.44
N GLY A 342 -12.16 -25.31 -22.30
CA GLY A 342 -12.00 -26.51 -21.48
C GLY A 342 -12.61 -27.79 -22.06
N GLN A 343 -13.18 -27.79 -23.28
CA GLN A 343 -13.78 -29.01 -23.87
C GLN A 343 -12.79 -30.19 -23.96
N ASP A 344 -11.56 -29.93 -24.39
CA ASP A 344 -10.53 -30.97 -24.48
C ASP A 344 -10.13 -31.50 -23.08
N ARG A 345 -10.13 -30.63 -22.07
CA ARG A 345 -9.85 -31.02 -20.68
C ARG A 345 -11.01 -31.78 -20.04
N LEU A 346 -12.26 -31.42 -20.35
CA LEU A 346 -13.47 -32.08 -19.87
C LEU A 346 -13.50 -33.58 -20.20
N GLN A 347 -12.91 -33.98 -21.33
CA GLN A 347 -12.81 -35.39 -21.71
C GLN A 347 -11.90 -36.19 -20.77
N ASN A 348 -10.89 -35.54 -20.20
CA ASN A 348 -9.90 -36.15 -19.32
C ASN A 348 -10.30 -36.15 -17.83
N TYR A 349 -11.38 -35.46 -17.48
CA TYR A 349 -11.91 -35.42 -16.12
C TYR A 349 -12.95 -36.52 -15.84
N GLY A 350 -13.08 -36.89 -14.57
CA GLY A 350 -14.13 -37.80 -14.11
C GLY A 350 -15.54 -37.23 -14.28
N ASP A 351 -16.56 -38.09 -14.19
CA ASP A 351 -17.95 -37.73 -14.47
C ASP A 351 -18.45 -36.57 -13.57
N LEU A 352 -18.04 -36.55 -12.29
CA LEU A 352 -18.44 -35.52 -11.34
C LEU A 352 -17.82 -34.16 -11.69
N GLU A 353 -16.52 -34.13 -11.96
CA GLU A 353 -15.80 -32.90 -12.35
C GLU A 353 -16.33 -32.36 -13.67
N ARG A 354 -16.61 -33.24 -14.64
CA ARG A 354 -17.22 -32.87 -15.92
C ARG A 354 -18.58 -32.22 -15.72
N GLU A 355 -19.46 -32.79 -14.90
CA GLU A 355 -20.77 -32.19 -14.62
C GLU A 355 -20.65 -30.85 -13.88
N ARG A 356 -19.70 -30.72 -12.94
CA ARG A 356 -19.43 -29.45 -12.25
C ARG A 356 -19.03 -28.35 -13.23
N LEU A 357 -18.01 -28.60 -14.05
CA LEU A 357 -17.51 -27.64 -15.03
C LEU A 357 -18.56 -27.29 -16.09
N THR A 358 -19.35 -28.27 -16.54
CA THR A 358 -20.48 -28.03 -17.44
C THR A 358 -21.47 -27.04 -16.83
N ASN A 359 -21.80 -27.21 -15.53
CA ASN A 359 -22.67 -26.27 -14.82
C ASN A 359 -22.00 -24.90 -14.62
N SER A 360 -20.69 -24.85 -14.35
CA SER A 360 -19.93 -23.59 -14.29
C SER A 360 -19.97 -22.81 -15.61
N ILE A 361 -19.89 -23.50 -16.75
CA ILE A 361 -19.98 -22.87 -18.08
C ILE A 361 -21.42 -22.38 -18.35
N ILE A 362 -22.44 -23.12 -17.88
CA ILE A 362 -23.82 -22.64 -17.96
C ILE A 362 -23.99 -21.35 -17.11
N GLU A 363 -23.45 -21.32 -15.88
CA GLU A 363 -23.45 -20.13 -15.02
C GLU A 363 -22.70 -18.95 -15.66
N LEU A 364 -21.53 -19.21 -16.25
CA LEU A 364 -20.74 -18.24 -17.03
C LEU A 364 -21.61 -17.53 -18.06
N TYR A 365 -22.38 -18.30 -18.83
CA TYR A 365 -23.22 -17.75 -19.87
C TYR A 365 -24.46 -17.04 -19.34
N ASP A 366 -25.09 -17.57 -18.30
CA ASP A 366 -26.20 -16.86 -17.64
C ASP A 366 -25.74 -15.49 -17.12
N PHE A 367 -24.51 -15.40 -16.61
CA PHE A 367 -23.90 -14.14 -16.15
C PHE A 367 -23.58 -13.18 -17.32
N VAL A 368 -22.90 -13.65 -18.36
CA VAL A 368 -22.51 -12.82 -19.52
C VAL A 368 -23.73 -12.38 -20.34
N LEU A 369 -24.70 -13.25 -20.56
CA LEU A 369 -25.92 -12.92 -21.32
C LEU A 369 -26.98 -12.23 -20.45
N GLY A 370 -26.92 -12.43 -19.14
CA GLY A 370 -27.67 -11.66 -18.16
C GLY A 370 -27.35 -10.18 -18.26
N SER A 371 -26.08 -9.81 -18.49
CA SER A 371 -25.66 -8.41 -18.63
C SER A 371 -26.14 -7.74 -19.91
N LEU A 372 -26.41 -8.52 -20.96
CA LEU A 372 -26.93 -7.98 -22.23
C LEU A 372 -28.27 -7.27 -22.07
N LEU A 373 -29.02 -7.55 -21.00
CA LEU A 373 -30.21 -6.78 -20.64
C LEU A 373 -30.13 -6.30 -19.19
N SER A 374 -30.52 -5.05 -18.96
CA SER A 374 -30.59 -4.41 -17.64
C SER A 374 -31.51 -5.10 -16.61
N ALA A 375 -32.17 -6.21 -16.96
CA ALA A 375 -33.10 -6.97 -16.12
C ALA A 375 -32.73 -8.46 -15.95
N GLY A 376 -31.55 -8.90 -16.40
CA GLY A 376 -31.12 -10.30 -16.31
C GLY A 376 -31.88 -11.25 -17.26
N MET A 377 -31.71 -12.56 -17.04
CA MET A 377 -32.47 -13.61 -17.72
C MET A 377 -33.74 -13.95 -16.92
N THR A 378 -34.87 -14.08 -17.60
CA THR A 378 -36.10 -14.64 -16.98
C THR A 378 -35.94 -16.14 -16.77
N SER A 379 -36.69 -16.74 -15.85
CA SER A 379 -36.62 -18.19 -15.59
C SER A 379 -36.85 -19.03 -16.86
N LYS A 380 -37.73 -18.59 -17.77
CA LYS A 380 -37.95 -19.28 -19.05
C LYS A 380 -36.76 -19.16 -20.01
N GLN A 381 -36.09 -18.00 -20.05
CA GLN A 381 -34.90 -17.81 -20.87
C GLN A 381 -33.74 -18.67 -20.37
N SER A 382 -33.50 -18.71 -19.04
CA SER A 382 -32.46 -19.58 -18.46
C SER A 382 -32.70 -21.06 -18.76
N VAL A 383 -33.95 -21.53 -18.77
CA VAL A 383 -34.27 -22.93 -19.14
C VAL A 383 -33.90 -23.23 -20.60
N VAL A 384 -34.34 -22.38 -21.54
CA VAL A 384 -33.99 -22.50 -22.96
C VAL A 384 -32.48 -22.53 -23.13
N PHE A 385 -31.82 -21.56 -22.51
CA PHE A 385 -30.41 -21.32 -22.69
C PHE A 385 -29.53 -22.45 -22.11
N ARG A 386 -29.91 -22.98 -20.94
CA ARG A 386 -29.26 -24.15 -20.33
C ARG A 386 -29.31 -25.39 -21.22
N TYR A 387 -30.47 -25.70 -21.80
CA TYR A 387 -30.59 -26.87 -22.68
C TYR A 387 -29.88 -26.66 -24.02
N VAL A 388 -29.92 -25.45 -24.57
CA VAL A 388 -29.14 -25.14 -25.78
C VAL A 388 -27.65 -25.22 -25.52
N THR A 389 -27.15 -24.72 -24.39
CA THR A 389 -25.75 -24.87 -24.01
C THR A 389 -25.32 -26.33 -23.96
N ARG A 390 -26.14 -27.22 -23.38
CA ARG A 390 -25.87 -28.66 -23.37
C ARG A 390 -25.84 -29.26 -24.78
N LEU A 391 -26.71 -28.80 -25.68
CA LEU A 391 -26.67 -29.19 -27.09
C LEU A 391 -25.40 -28.69 -27.78
N MET A 392 -24.99 -27.46 -27.52
CA MET A 392 -23.80 -26.83 -28.12
C MET A 392 -22.53 -27.64 -27.86
N PHE A 393 -22.39 -28.26 -26.68
CA PHE A 393 -21.25 -29.15 -26.39
C PHE A 393 -21.21 -30.44 -27.23
N HIS A 394 -22.31 -30.81 -27.88
CA HIS A 394 -22.38 -31.98 -28.77
C HIS A 394 -22.24 -31.61 -30.25
N ILE A 395 -22.20 -30.31 -30.58
CA ILE A 395 -22.03 -29.81 -31.94
C ILE A 395 -20.55 -29.47 -32.13
N PRO A 396 -19.84 -30.12 -33.07
CA PRO A 396 -18.46 -29.76 -33.40
C PRO A 396 -18.36 -28.31 -33.85
N ASP A 397 -17.29 -27.62 -33.44
CA ASP A 397 -16.99 -26.24 -33.85
C ASP A 397 -18.15 -25.25 -33.59
N ALA A 398 -18.93 -25.51 -32.55
CA ALA A 398 -20.08 -24.68 -32.21
C ALA A 398 -19.63 -23.27 -31.76
N THR A 399 -20.23 -22.25 -32.35
CA THR A 399 -19.92 -20.83 -32.09
C THR A 399 -21.18 -20.05 -31.71
N ILE A 400 -21.01 -18.76 -31.42
CA ILE A 400 -22.15 -17.85 -31.23
C ILE A 400 -23.10 -17.82 -32.45
N HIS A 401 -22.60 -18.07 -33.67
CA HIS A 401 -23.46 -18.19 -34.86
C HIS A 401 -24.30 -19.47 -34.86
N THR A 402 -23.74 -20.60 -34.42
CA THR A 402 -24.50 -21.85 -34.24
C THR A 402 -25.63 -21.65 -33.23
N LEU A 403 -25.35 -20.95 -32.13
CA LEU A 403 -26.37 -20.57 -31.14
C LEU A 403 -27.45 -19.69 -31.76
N ARG A 404 -27.07 -18.66 -32.54
CA ARG A 404 -28.01 -17.78 -33.26
C ARG A 404 -28.92 -18.59 -34.17
N GLU A 405 -28.34 -19.47 -35.00
CA GLU A 405 -29.09 -20.33 -35.92
C GLU A 405 -30.08 -21.24 -35.19
N LEU A 406 -29.70 -21.85 -34.06
CA LEU A 406 -30.59 -22.68 -33.24
C LEU A 406 -31.82 -21.91 -32.71
N MET A 407 -31.66 -20.61 -32.44
CA MET A 407 -32.73 -19.75 -31.95
C MET A 407 -33.70 -19.31 -33.04
N GLU A 408 -33.33 -19.43 -34.31
CA GLU A 408 -34.18 -19.06 -35.44
C GLU A 408 -35.34 -20.05 -35.65
N PRO A 409 -36.45 -19.62 -36.29
CA PRO A 409 -37.52 -20.52 -36.69
C PRO A 409 -36.99 -21.63 -37.62
N GLY A 410 -37.22 -22.90 -37.25
CA GLY A 410 -36.74 -24.05 -38.02
C GLY A 410 -35.24 -24.37 -37.87
N GLY A 411 -34.51 -23.59 -37.07
CA GLY A 411 -33.06 -23.73 -36.88
C GLY A 411 -32.59 -25.11 -36.39
N THR A 412 -33.44 -25.83 -35.65
CA THR A 412 -33.14 -27.19 -35.15
C THR A 412 -32.99 -28.23 -36.26
N GLY A 413 -33.47 -27.96 -37.48
CA GLY A 413 -33.44 -28.92 -38.58
C GLY A 413 -32.03 -29.40 -38.93
N LYS A 414 -31.05 -28.48 -38.93
CA LYS A 414 -29.64 -28.80 -39.25
C LYS A 414 -28.95 -29.63 -38.16
N TYR A 415 -29.47 -29.62 -36.94
CA TYR A 415 -28.79 -30.17 -35.75
C TYR A 415 -29.51 -31.39 -35.16
N GLN A 416 -30.42 -32.03 -35.91
CA GLN A 416 -31.20 -33.18 -35.43
C GLN A 416 -30.32 -34.36 -34.97
N GLU A 417 -29.22 -34.62 -35.67
CA GLU A 417 -28.28 -35.67 -35.29
C GLU A 417 -27.69 -35.41 -33.89
N HIS A 418 -27.29 -34.16 -33.60
CA HIS A 418 -26.71 -33.77 -32.32
C HIS A 418 -27.76 -33.74 -31.20
N ILE A 419 -29.00 -33.35 -31.50
CA ILE A 419 -30.13 -33.45 -30.56
C ILE A 419 -30.37 -34.91 -30.16
N GLY A 420 -30.21 -35.85 -31.10
CA GLY A 420 -30.33 -37.28 -30.83
C GLY A 420 -29.26 -37.83 -29.86
N LYS A 421 -28.13 -37.14 -29.70
CA LYS A 421 -27.05 -37.49 -28.75
C LYS A 421 -27.34 -37.05 -27.31
N LEU A 422 -28.32 -36.16 -27.10
CA LEU A 422 -28.73 -35.76 -25.77
C LEU A 422 -29.50 -36.88 -25.06
N GLU A 423 -29.42 -36.93 -23.74
CA GLU A 423 -30.14 -37.88 -22.91
C GLU A 423 -31.14 -37.18 -21.98
N GLY A 424 -32.19 -37.89 -21.55
CA GLY A 424 -33.13 -37.43 -20.54
C GLY A 424 -33.94 -36.18 -20.90
N THR A 425 -34.12 -35.29 -19.93
CA THR A 425 -34.95 -34.08 -20.05
C THR A 425 -34.49 -33.11 -21.15
N PRO A 426 -33.18 -32.83 -21.35
CA PRO A 426 -32.71 -32.01 -22.46
C PRO A 426 -33.21 -32.48 -23.83
N ARG A 427 -33.11 -33.78 -24.13
CA ARG A 427 -33.60 -34.34 -25.41
C ARG A 427 -35.10 -34.14 -25.58
N ARG A 428 -35.87 -34.52 -24.54
CA ARG A 428 -37.34 -34.36 -24.55
C ARG A 428 -37.74 -32.91 -24.78
N PHE A 429 -37.04 -31.96 -24.16
CA PHE A 429 -37.31 -30.53 -24.34
C PHE A 429 -37.19 -30.09 -25.80
N PHE A 430 -36.17 -30.55 -26.54
CA PHE A 430 -36.03 -30.23 -27.97
C PHE A 430 -37.09 -30.92 -28.84
N GLU A 431 -37.48 -32.14 -28.49
CA GLU A 431 -38.51 -32.91 -29.22
C GLU A 431 -39.93 -32.34 -29.01
N THR A 432 -40.23 -31.76 -27.85
CA THR A 432 -41.61 -31.36 -27.49
C THR A 432 -41.83 -29.87 -27.27
N GLU A 433 -40.91 -29.16 -26.61
CA GLU A 433 -41.17 -27.81 -26.09
C GLU A 433 -40.44 -26.69 -26.83
N PHE A 434 -39.20 -26.92 -27.26
CA PHE A 434 -38.34 -25.86 -27.82
C PHE A 434 -38.94 -25.13 -29.02
N ASN A 435 -39.64 -25.86 -29.89
CA ASN A 435 -40.33 -25.31 -31.06
C ASN A 435 -41.83 -25.05 -30.84
N SER A 436 -42.31 -25.20 -29.61
CA SER A 436 -43.71 -24.88 -29.26
C SER A 436 -43.98 -23.38 -29.32
N LYS A 437 -45.26 -23.01 -29.48
CA LYS A 437 -45.71 -21.61 -29.44
C LYS A 437 -45.37 -20.91 -28.12
N GLU A 438 -45.24 -21.66 -27.03
CA GLU A 438 -44.90 -21.13 -25.71
C GLU A 438 -43.48 -20.53 -25.68
N PHE A 439 -42.53 -21.17 -26.35
CA PHE A 439 -41.12 -20.74 -26.35
C PHE A 439 -40.73 -19.83 -27.52
N THR A 440 -41.61 -19.61 -28.49
CA THR A 440 -41.33 -18.74 -29.66
C THR A 440 -40.92 -17.32 -29.24
N ASN A 441 -41.67 -16.70 -28.31
CA ASN A 441 -41.34 -15.36 -27.83
C ASN A 441 -40.01 -15.34 -27.05
N THR A 442 -39.79 -16.33 -26.18
CA THR A 442 -38.55 -16.50 -25.41
C THR A 442 -37.33 -16.63 -26.33
N LYS A 443 -37.40 -17.49 -27.37
CA LYS A 443 -36.35 -17.64 -28.38
C LYS A 443 -36.09 -16.33 -29.13
N THR A 444 -37.15 -15.63 -29.51
CA THR A 444 -37.04 -14.33 -30.21
C THR A 444 -36.33 -13.29 -29.35
N GLN A 445 -36.60 -13.26 -28.04
CA GLN A 445 -35.92 -12.38 -27.10
C GLN A 445 -34.43 -12.72 -26.96
N VAL A 446 -34.08 -14.01 -26.86
CA VAL A 446 -32.68 -14.46 -26.84
C VAL A 446 -31.99 -14.08 -28.15
N LEU A 447 -32.62 -14.32 -29.29
CA LEU A 447 -32.10 -14.00 -30.61
C LEU A 447 -31.81 -12.49 -30.76
N ARG A 448 -32.71 -11.62 -30.31
CA ARG A 448 -32.47 -10.15 -30.30
C ARG A 448 -31.26 -9.76 -29.45
N ARG A 449 -31.03 -10.44 -28.31
CA ARG A 449 -29.83 -10.19 -27.49
C ARG A 449 -28.55 -10.61 -28.21
N LEU A 450 -28.57 -11.77 -28.88
CA LEU A 450 -27.43 -12.24 -29.67
C LEU A 450 -27.11 -11.28 -30.82
N TYR A 451 -28.13 -10.74 -31.48
CA TYR A 451 -27.93 -9.70 -32.49
C TYR A 451 -27.28 -8.43 -31.92
N GLY A 452 -27.62 -8.01 -30.69
CA GLY A 452 -26.96 -6.87 -30.05
C GLY A 452 -25.46 -7.09 -29.78
N VAL A 453 -25.04 -8.32 -29.46
CA VAL A 453 -23.60 -8.65 -29.33
C VAL A 453 -22.92 -8.66 -30.69
N LEU A 454 -23.54 -9.32 -31.66
CA LEU A 454 -22.99 -9.51 -33.01
C LEU A 454 -23.00 -8.24 -33.85
N GLU A 455 -23.83 -7.25 -33.52
CA GLU A 455 -23.82 -5.92 -34.17
C GLU A 455 -22.48 -5.22 -33.98
N ASN A 456 -21.79 -5.49 -32.87
CA ASN A 456 -20.42 -5.03 -32.68
C ASN A 456 -19.45 -5.92 -33.46
N GLN A 457 -18.94 -5.41 -34.59
CA GLN A 457 -17.98 -6.11 -35.43
C GLN A 457 -16.74 -6.60 -34.67
N THR A 458 -16.27 -5.88 -33.65
CA THR A 458 -15.13 -6.32 -32.84
C THR A 458 -15.45 -7.59 -32.07
N PHE A 459 -16.65 -7.70 -31.49
CA PHE A 459 -17.11 -8.94 -30.85
C PHE A 459 -17.37 -10.05 -31.83
N GLU A 460 -17.98 -9.74 -32.98
CA GLU A 460 -18.17 -10.72 -34.03
C GLU A 460 -16.82 -11.33 -34.47
N ARG A 461 -15.77 -10.52 -34.61
CA ARG A 461 -14.42 -11.03 -34.94
C ARG A 461 -13.81 -11.92 -33.87
N MET A 462 -14.02 -11.58 -32.59
CA MET A 462 -13.43 -12.35 -31.48
C MET A 462 -14.16 -13.67 -31.22
N PHE A 463 -15.50 -13.66 -31.17
CA PHE A 463 -16.32 -14.78 -30.68
C PHE A 463 -16.74 -15.81 -31.73
N THR A 464 -16.33 -15.65 -32.99
CA THR A 464 -16.76 -16.51 -34.11
C THR A 464 -15.75 -17.59 -34.47
N ASN A 465 -14.61 -17.61 -33.78
CA ASN A 465 -13.61 -18.65 -33.97
C ASN A 465 -14.13 -19.99 -33.40
N PRO A 466 -13.97 -21.13 -34.10
CA PRO A 466 -14.37 -22.43 -33.57
C PRO A 466 -13.64 -22.83 -32.28
N GLN A 467 -12.38 -22.41 -32.13
CA GLN A 467 -11.52 -22.76 -31.01
C GLN A 467 -11.07 -21.48 -30.29
N SER A 468 -11.06 -21.52 -28.95
CA SER A 468 -10.44 -20.48 -28.13
C SER A 468 -8.95 -20.74 -28.02
N LYS A 469 -8.11 -19.77 -28.40
CA LYS A 469 -6.66 -19.85 -28.19
C LYS A 469 -6.25 -19.39 -26.78
N PHE A 470 -7.15 -18.69 -26.09
CA PHE A 470 -6.96 -18.25 -24.73
C PHE A 470 -7.72 -19.14 -23.74
N ASP A 471 -7.04 -19.56 -22.68
CA ASP A 471 -7.60 -20.36 -21.60
C ASP A 471 -7.17 -19.84 -20.22
N MET A 472 -8.11 -19.21 -19.51
CA MET A 472 -7.84 -18.56 -18.23
C MET A 472 -7.27 -19.52 -17.18
N PHE A 473 -7.74 -20.77 -17.13
CA PHE A 473 -7.24 -21.76 -16.18
C PHE A 473 -5.76 -22.07 -16.40
N THR A 474 -5.34 -22.32 -17.64
CA THR A 474 -3.95 -22.59 -17.98
C THR A 474 -3.06 -21.39 -17.65
N GLU A 475 -3.46 -20.19 -18.05
CA GLU A 475 -2.65 -18.98 -17.85
C GLU A 475 -2.52 -18.59 -16.37
N LEU A 476 -3.58 -18.75 -15.57
CA LEU A 476 -3.53 -18.52 -14.12
C LEU A 476 -2.63 -19.53 -13.39
N ASN A 477 -2.53 -20.77 -13.86
CA ASN A 477 -1.65 -21.77 -13.25
C ASN A 477 -0.22 -21.71 -13.79
N ALA A 478 0.04 -20.96 -14.87
CA ALA A 478 1.36 -20.74 -15.43
C ALA A 478 2.14 -19.58 -14.77
N GLY A 479 1.54 -18.85 -13.82
CA GLY A 479 2.21 -17.71 -13.17
C GLY A 479 2.42 -16.54 -14.13
N LYS A 480 1.39 -16.15 -14.89
CA LYS A 480 1.47 -15.10 -15.91
C LYS A 480 0.83 -13.78 -15.48
N LEU A 481 1.20 -12.72 -16.18
CA LEU A 481 0.53 -11.43 -16.18
C LEU A 481 -0.48 -11.38 -17.33
N ILE A 482 -1.76 -11.25 -17.01
CA ILE A 482 -2.86 -11.20 -17.98
C ILE A 482 -3.44 -9.79 -17.97
N LEU A 483 -3.31 -9.08 -19.09
CA LEU A 483 -3.74 -7.70 -19.28
C LEU A 483 -4.95 -7.68 -20.22
N ILE A 484 -6.07 -7.18 -19.72
CA ILE A 484 -7.37 -7.20 -20.41
C ILE A 484 -7.85 -5.76 -20.55
N ASN A 485 -7.68 -5.21 -21.75
CA ASN A 485 -8.24 -3.90 -22.10
C ASN A 485 -9.70 -4.10 -22.53
N THR A 486 -10.64 -3.46 -21.82
CA THR A 486 -12.06 -3.47 -22.21
C THR A 486 -12.45 -2.26 -23.08
N SER A 487 -11.49 -1.38 -23.39
CA SER A 487 -11.56 -0.25 -24.34
C SER A 487 -12.94 0.41 -24.44
N LYS A 488 -13.27 1.24 -23.44
CA LYS A 488 -14.56 1.97 -23.40
C LYS A 488 -14.72 2.96 -24.55
N SER A 489 -13.61 3.45 -25.10
CA SER A 489 -13.55 4.29 -26.29
C SER A 489 -14.11 3.57 -27.52
N LEU A 490 -13.68 2.32 -27.73
CA LEU A 490 -14.05 1.47 -28.87
C LEU A 490 -15.39 0.76 -28.66
N LEU A 491 -15.53 0.00 -27.56
CA LEU A 491 -16.66 -0.90 -27.32
C LEU A 491 -17.90 -0.18 -26.74
N LYS A 492 -17.76 1.09 -26.34
CA LYS A 492 -18.77 1.86 -25.63
C LYS A 492 -19.18 1.19 -24.31
N GLU A 493 -20.14 1.77 -23.62
CA GLU A 493 -20.54 1.32 -22.27
C GLU A 493 -21.04 -0.12 -22.25
N GLN A 494 -22.01 -0.46 -23.10
CA GLN A 494 -22.58 -1.81 -23.16
C GLN A 494 -21.52 -2.86 -23.54
N GLY A 495 -20.66 -2.57 -24.52
CA GLY A 495 -19.61 -3.51 -24.90
C GLY A 495 -18.56 -3.70 -23.80
N THR A 496 -18.17 -2.63 -23.12
CA THR A 496 -17.24 -2.69 -21.98
C THR A 496 -17.76 -3.62 -20.88
N GLU A 497 -19.04 -3.47 -20.52
CA GLU A 497 -19.71 -4.31 -19.52
C GLU A 497 -19.71 -5.78 -19.93
N ILE A 498 -20.10 -6.09 -21.17
CA ILE A 498 -20.16 -7.47 -21.70
C ILE A 498 -18.77 -8.11 -21.68
N PHE A 499 -17.76 -7.41 -22.20
CA PHE A 499 -16.42 -7.95 -22.33
C PHE A 499 -15.75 -8.14 -20.98
N GLY A 500 -15.87 -7.17 -20.07
CA GLY A 500 -15.36 -7.30 -18.71
C GLY A 500 -16.04 -8.45 -17.96
N ARG A 501 -17.37 -8.57 -18.05
CA ARG A 501 -18.12 -9.68 -17.44
C ARG A 501 -17.72 -11.03 -18.00
N PHE A 502 -17.47 -11.13 -19.30
CA PHE A 502 -16.95 -12.35 -19.90
C PHE A 502 -15.65 -12.80 -19.22
N PHE A 503 -14.70 -11.89 -18.98
CA PHE A 503 -13.47 -12.25 -18.28
C PHE A 503 -13.65 -12.52 -16.79
N ILE A 504 -14.50 -11.77 -16.07
CA ILE A 504 -14.84 -12.09 -14.67
C ILE A 504 -15.39 -13.51 -14.56
N ALA A 505 -16.23 -13.88 -15.51
CA ALA A 505 -16.84 -15.19 -15.56
C ALA A 505 -15.77 -16.26 -15.89
N LEU A 506 -14.85 -16.01 -16.85
CA LEU A 506 -13.73 -16.92 -17.12
C LEU A 506 -12.80 -17.09 -15.91
N ILE A 507 -12.54 -16.03 -15.15
CA ILE A 507 -11.77 -16.07 -13.90
C ILE A 507 -12.51 -16.93 -12.87
N THR A 508 -13.83 -16.80 -12.78
CA THR A 508 -14.66 -17.58 -11.86
C THR A 508 -14.66 -19.06 -12.24
N GLN A 509 -14.81 -19.37 -13.53
CA GLN A 509 -14.73 -20.74 -14.06
C GLN A 509 -13.35 -21.33 -13.79
N ALA A 510 -12.28 -20.60 -14.09
CA ALA A 510 -10.91 -21.03 -13.83
C ALA A 510 -10.68 -21.28 -12.34
N ALA A 511 -11.16 -20.40 -11.46
CA ALA A 511 -11.09 -20.59 -10.02
C ALA A 511 -11.78 -21.89 -9.59
N GLN A 512 -12.99 -22.17 -10.08
CA GLN A 512 -13.71 -23.42 -9.78
C GLN A 512 -12.97 -24.65 -10.33
N GLU A 513 -12.38 -24.57 -11.53
CA GLU A 513 -11.61 -25.65 -12.11
C GLU A 513 -10.37 -26.00 -11.27
N ARG A 514 -9.79 -25.04 -10.52
CA ARG A 514 -8.68 -25.28 -9.58
C ARG A 514 -9.06 -26.17 -8.40
N ALA A 515 -10.32 -26.54 -8.24
CA ALA A 515 -10.73 -27.61 -7.34
C ALA A 515 -10.06 -28.95 -7.65
N THR A 516 -9.71 -29.20 -8.92
CA THR A 516 -9.00 -30.41 -9.37
C THR A 516 -7.53 -30.42 -8.95
N LEU A 517 -6.97 -29.26 -8.60
CA LEU A 517 -5.57 -29.12 -8.17
C LEU A 517 -5.43 -29.31 -6.65
N PRO A 518 -4.37 -30.00 -6.17
CA PRO A 518 -4.02 -30.03 -4.75
C PRO A 518 -3.79 -28.61 -4.21
N ALA A 519 -4.17 -28.34 -2.97
CA ALA A 519 -4.11 -26.99 -2.39
C ALA A 519 -2.71 -26.35 -2.44
N ARG A 520 -1.65 -27.16 -2.31
CA ARG A 520 -0.24 -26.73 -2.39
C ARG A 520 0.20 -26.30 -3.79
N ASP A 521 -0.45 -26.82 -4.83
CA ASP A 521 -0.11 -26.55 -6.24
C ASP A 521 -0.92 -25.36 -6.79
N ARG A 522 -1.85 -24.82 -6.00
CA ARG A 522 -2.65 -23.64 -6.36
C ARG A 522 -1.83 -22.37 -6.14
N LEU A 523 -1.23 -21.85 -7.21
CA LEU A 523 -0.58 -20.54 -7.21
C LEU A 523 -1.57 -19.43 -6.78
N PRO A 524 -1.21 -18.50 -5.89
CA PRO A 524 -1.94 -17.25 -5.70
C PRO A 524 -2.29 -16.57 -7.03
N ALA A 525 -3.51 -16.04 -7.15
CA ALA A 525 -3.87 -15.15 -8.24
C ALA A 525 -4.49 -13.86 -7.70
N MET A 526 -4.06 -12.71 -8.21
CA MET A 526 -4.61 -11.39 -7.84
C MET A 526 -5.24 -10.73 -9.07
N VAL A 527 -6.50 -10.33 -8.95
CA VAL A 527 -7.28 -9.70 -10.03
C VAL A 527 -7.49 -8.23 -9.69
N TYR A 528 -6.97 -7.35 -10.51
CA TYR A 528 -7.10 -5.91 -10.40
C TYR A 528 -8.15 -5.41 -11.37
N ILE A 529 -9.14 -4.69 -10.85
CA ILE A 529 -10.28 -4.23 -11.64
C ILE A 529 -10.45 -2.75 -11.37
N ASP A 530 -10.11 -1.93 -12.37
CA ASP A 530 -10.45 -0.51 -12.36
C ASP A 530 -11.87 -0.30 -12.92
N GLU A 531 -12.60 0.67 -12.38
CA GLU A 531 -14.00 0.95 -12.69
C GLU A 531 -14.90 -0.29 -12.52
N ALA A 532 -14.76 -0.98 -11.39
CA ALA A 532 -15.40 -2.26 -11.11
C ALA A 532 -16.94 -2.24 -11.18
N GLN A 533 -17.58 -1.07 -11.02
CA GLN A 533 -19.04 -0.95 -11.14
C GLN A 533 -19.57 -1.39 -12.50
N ASP A 534 -18.74 -1.30 -13.56
CA ASP A 534 -19.14 -1.62 -14.93
C ASP A 534 -19.26 -3.15 -15.14
N TYR A 535 -18.72 -3.98 -14.24
CA TYR A 535 -18.57 -5.43 -14.48
C TYR A 535 -19.32 -6.33 -13.50
N PHE A 536 -19.88 -5.80 -12.43
CA PHE A 536 -20.52 -6.63 -11.41
C PHE A 536 -22.01 -6.36 -11.29
N ASP A 537 -22.73 -7.41 -10.91
CA ASP A 537 -24.13 -7.36 -10.51
C ASP A 537 -24.28 -7.86 -9.06
N GLN A 538 -25.52 -7.97 -8.62
CA GLN A 538 -25.88 -8.47 -7.29
C GLN A 538 -25.40 -9.91 -6.99
N ASN A 539 -24.94 -10.68 -7.99
CA ASN A 539 -24.37 -12.02 -7.79
C ASN A 539 -22.87 -12.00 -7.45
N ILE A 540 -22.24 -10.83 -7.33
CA ILE A 540 -20.83 -10.70 -6.98
C ILE A 540 -20.43 -11.50 -5.73
N GLY A 541 -21.31 -11.62 -4.74
CA GLY A 541 -21.02 -12.37 -3.53
C GLY A 541 -20.70 -13.85 -3.80
N ILE A 542 -21.39 -14.46 -4.77
CA ILE A 542 -21.10 -15.83 -5.21
C ILE A 542 -19.71 -15.88 -5.86
N ILE A 543 -19.43 -14.95 -6.79
CA ILE A 543 -18.14 -14.86 -7.50
C ILE A 543 -16.97 -14.74 -6.52
N LEU A 544 -17.05 -13.78 -5.59
CA LEU A 544 -16.02 -13.53 -4.58
C LEU A 544 -15.85 -14.75 -3.66
N SER A 545 -16.96 -15.32 -3.17
CA SER A 545 -16.89 -16.51 -2.31
C SER A 545 -16.22 -17.71 -2.98
N GLN A 546 -16.41 -17.90 -4.29
CA GLN A 546 -15.75 -18.97 -5.04
C GLN A 546 -14.28 -18.64 -5.29
N ALA A 547 -13.97 -17.40 -5.70
CA ALA A 547 -12.61 -16.93 -5.92
C ALA A 547 -11.73 -17.13 -4.66
N ARG A 548 -12.22 -16.73 -3.48
CA ARG A 548 -11.54 -16.90 -2.19
C ARG A 548 -11.15 -18.35 -1.92
N LYS A 549 -12.05 -19.31 -2.13
CA LYS A 549 -11.82 -20.75 -1.87
C LYS A 549 -10.63 -21.31 -2.66
N TYR A 550 -10.34 -20.71 -3.82
CA TYR A 550 -9.31 -21.18 -4.75
C TYR A 550 -8.14 -20.20 -4.89
N ARG A 551 -7.87 -19.43 -3.83
CA ARG A 551 -6.74 -18.48 -3.73
C ARG A 551 -6.71 -17.44 -4.86
N VAL A 552 -7.89 -16.94 -5.22
CA VAL A 552 -8.06 -15.81 -6.14
C VAL A 552 -8.56 -14.60 -5.36
N GLY A 553 -7.70 -13.60 -5.18
CA GLY A 553 -8.03 -12.32 -4.57
C GLY A 553 -8.48 -11.32 -5.62
N MET A 554 -9.44 -10.45 -5.28
CA MET A 554 -9.92 -9.40 -6.18
C MET A 554 -9.76 -8.04 -5.52
N ILE A 555 -9.19 -7.09 -6.26
CA ILE A 555 -8.99 -5.70 -5.87
C ILE A 555 -9.86 -4.86 -6.81
N MET A 556 -10.96 -4.35 -6.25
CA MET A 556 -12.03 -3.71 -7.02
C MET A 556 -12.10 -2.23 -6.65
N ALA A 557 -11.93 -1.38 -7.65
CA ALA A 557 -11.88 0.07 -7.44
C ALA A 557 -12.98 0.79 -8.22
N HIS A 558 -13.64 1.75 -7.57
CA HIS A 558 -14.61 2.65 -8.22
C HIS A 558 -14.64 4.02 -7.53
N GLN A 559 -15.35 4.99 -8.11
CA GLN A 559 -15.21 6.40 -7.73
C GLN A 559 -16.06 6.78 -6.52
N TYR A 560 -17.32 6.35 -6.51
CA TYR A 560 -18.26 6.65 -5.43
C TYR A 560 -19.30 5.53 -5.27
N LEU A 561 -19.91 5.41 -4.09
CA LEU A 561 -20.86 4.32 -3.80
C LEU A 561 -22.12 4.38 -4.66
N GLY A 562 -22.57 5.58 -5.01
CA GLY A 562 -23.75 5.78 -5.86
C GLY A 562 -23.67 5.20 -7.29
N GLN A 563 -22.50 4.72 -7.74
CA GLN A 563 -22.39 3.95 -8.98
C GLN A 563 -22.90 2.51 -8.84
N LEU A 564 -22.97 2.01 -7.60
CA LEU A 564 -23.42 0.67 -7.29
C LEU A 564 -24.90 0.70 -6.92
N SER A 565 -25.68 -0.28 -7.40
CA SER A 565 -27.03 -0.53 -6.91
C SER A 565 -27.00 -0.92 -5.42
N ASN A 566 -28.11 -0.75 -4.69
CA ASN A 566 -28.13 -1.04 -3.25
C ASN A 566 -27.73 -2.50 -2.93
N GLY A 567 -28.27 -3.47 -3.69
CA GLY A 567 -27.89 -4.88 -3.52
C GLY A 567 -26.42 -5.14 -3.83
N LEU A 568 -25.84 -4.41 -4.78
CA LEU A 568 -24.41 -4.49 -5.08
C LEU A 568 -23.56 -3.90 -3.95
N GLN A 569 -23.96 -2.77 -3.36
CA GLN A 569 -23.28 -2.19 -2.20
C GLN A 569 -23.26 -3.15 -1.00
N GLU A 570 -24.40 -3.76 -0.68
CA GLU A 570 -24.51 -4.77 0.38
C GLU A 570 -23.61 -5.98 0.09
N ALA A 571 -23.56 -6.45 -1.17
CA ALA A 571 -22.70 -7.56 -1.55
C ALA A 571 -21.21 -7.22 -1.43
N PHE A 572 -20.79 -6.01 -1.82
CA PHE A 572 -19.42 -5.52 -1.61
C PHE A 572 -19.09 -5.42 -0.11
N GLU A 573 -20.02 -4.90 0.70
CA GLU A 573 -19.84 -4.78 2.15
C GLU A 573 -19.59 -6.13 2.82
N ALA A 574 -20.43 -7.13 2.52
CA ALA A 574 -20.35 -8.45 3.12
C ALA A 574 -19.09 -9.23 2.69
N ASN A 575 -18.71 -9.13 1.41
CA ASN A 575 -17.71 -10.02 0.81
C ASN A 575 -16.30 -9.42 0.69
N THR A 576 -16.07 -8.18 1.13
CA THR A 576 -14.73 -7.59 1.15
C THR A 576 -14.27 -7.32 2.58
N SER A 577 -13.17 -7.95 2.97
CA SER A 577 -12.58 -7.78 4.31
C SER A 577 -11.65 -6.57 4.39
N ILE A 578 -11.15 -6.08 3.26
CA ILE A 578 -10.26 -4.93 3.18
C ILE A 578 -10.98 -3.79 2.46
N LYS A 579 -10.99 -2.60 3.07
CA LYS A 579 -11.66 -1.41 2.54
C LYS A 579 -10.72 -0.21 2.55
N PHE A 580 -10.75 0.55 1.48
CA PHE A 580 -10.05 1.82 1.33
C PHE A 580 -11.03 2.90 0.92
N ALA A 581 -11.01 4.02 1.65
CA ALA A 581 -11.87 5.15 1.36
C ALA A 581 -11.08 6.47 1.46
N GLY A 582 -11.17 7.31 0.42
CA GLY A 582 -10.52 8.62 0.43
C GLY A 582 -10.97 9.50 -0.73
N GLY A 583 -11.06 10.81 -0.52
CA GLY A 583 -11.50 11.75 -1.56
C GLY A 583 -12.95 11.49 -2.01
N VAL A 584 -13.80 11.01 -1.11
CA VAL A 584 -15.21 10.69 -1.35
C VAL A 584 -16.15 11.79 -0.85
N SER A 585 -17.41 11.77 -1.30
CA SER A 585 -18.43 12.72 -0.85
C SER A 585 -18.77 12.54 0.64
N ALA A 586 -19.32 13.58 1.28
CA ALA A 586 -19.80 13.49 2.67
C ALA A 586 -20.88 12.41 2.86
N ARG A 587 -21.68 12.14 1.81
CA ARG A 587 -22.67 11.07 1.83
C ARG A 587 -22.00 9.70 1.87
N ASP A 588 -21.05 9.46 0.97
CA ASP A 588 -20.34 8.18 0.89
C ASP A 588 -19.50 7.93 2.15
N ALA A 589 -18.85 8.97 2.67
CA ALA A 589 -18.08 8.89 3.91
C ALA A 589 -18.94 8.44 5.09
N ARG A 590 -20.18 8.96 5.24
CA ARG A 590 -21.10 8.50 6.29
C ARG A 590 -21.53 7.05 6.11
N SER A 591 -21.70 6.60 4.88
CA SER A 591 -22.05 5.21 4.58
C SER A 591 -20.89 4.26 4.91
N LEU A 592 -19.66 4.62 4.53
CA LEU A 592 -18.46 3.82 4.74
C LEU A 592 -17.98 3.84 6.20
N ALA A 593 -18.21 4.94 6.92
CA ALA A 593 -17.85 5.10 8.34
C ALA A 593 -18.30 3.93 9.22
N GLY A 594 -19.55 3.49 9.05
CA GLY A 594 -20.11 2.35 9.77
C GLY A 594 -19.41 1.02 9.43
N GLN A 595 -19.12 0.81 8.14
CA GLN A 595 -18.45 -0.40 7.64
C GLN A 595 -16.99 -0.51 8.09
N MET A 596 -16.36 0.63 8.41
CA MET A 596 -14.95 0.73 8.73
C MET A 596 -14.70 1.14 10.19
N SER A 597 -15.75 1.16 11.02
CA SER A 597 -15.72 1.50 12.44
C SER A 597 -14.98 2.81 12.76
N CYS A 598 -15.19 3.86 11.94
CA CYS A 598 -14.53 5.16 12.09
C CYS A 598 -15.52 6.32 11.90
N ASP A 599 -15.08 7.54 12.20
CA ASP A 599 -15.86 8.75 11.93
C ASP A 599 -15.80 9.14 10.45
N ALA A 600 -16.92 9.62 9.92
CA ALA A 600 -17.00 10.07 8.51
C ALA A 600 -16.00 11.19 8.19
N ASP A 601 -15.62 12.00 9.19
CA ASP A 601 -14.63 13.07 9.04
C ASP A 601 -13.22 12.51 8.80
N LEU A 602 -12.89 11.34 9.37
CA LEU A 602 -11.62 10.67 9.11
C LEU A 602 -11.52 10.32 7.62
N ILE A 603 -12.58 9.77 7.01
CA ILE A 603 -12.58 9.42 5.59
C ILE A 603 -12.48 10.67 4.68
N GLN A 604 -13.20 11.74 5.02
CA GLN A 604 -13.28 12.95 4.18
C GLN A 604 -11.97 13.75 4.16
N ARG A 605 -11.25 13.81 5.28
CA ARG A 605 -10.07 14.66 5.44
C ARG A 605 -8.77 14.03 4.95
N GLN A 606 -8.85 12.89 4.26
CA GLN A 606 -7.65 12.22 3.76
C GLN A 606 -6.99 13.04 2.65
N PRO A 607 -5.68 13.31 2.73
CA PRO A 607 -4.96 13.95 1.64
C PRO A 607 -4.86 13.01 0.43
N LYS A 608 -4.54 13.57 -0.74
CA LYS A 608 -4.33 12.78 -1.96
C LYS A 608 -3.30 11.67 -1.72
N GLY A 609 -3.60 10.48 -2.20
CA GLY A 609 -2.80 9.27 -2.02
C GLY A 609 -2.92 8.62 -0.65
N THR A 610 -3.74 9.17 0.25
CA THR A 610 -4.00 8.58 1.57
C THR A 610 -5.44 8.11 1.66
N PHE A 611 -5.62 6.94 2.27
CA PHE A 611 -6.91 6.27 2.36
C PHE A 611 -7.14 5.86 3.81
N ALA A 612 -8.35 6.13 4.31
CA ALA A 612 -8.85 5.40 5.46
C ALA A 612 -8.87 3.92 5.07
N THR A 613 -8.20 3.08 5.83
CA THR A 613 -7.98 1.67 5.50
C THR A 613 -8.49 0.82 6.65
N PHE A 614 -9.39 -0.10 6.36
CA PHE A 614 -9.92 -1.05 7.32
C PHE A 614 -9.61 -2.47 6.84
N VAL A 615 -9.04 -3.29 7.72
CA VAL A 615 -8.74 -4.69 7.49
C VAL A 615 -9.43 -5.51 8.58
N ARG A 616 -10.48 -6.23 8.21
CA ARG A 616 -11.28 -7.05 9.12
C ARG A 616 -10.39 -8.06 9.85
N GLY A 617 -10.51 -8.09 11.18
CA GLY A 617 -9.74 -8.99 12.06
C GLY A 617 -8.30 -8.55 12.32
N LEU A 618 -7.86 -7.43 11.73
CA LEU A 618 -6.52 -6.87 11.94
C LEU A 618 -6.58 -5.46 12.52
N THR A 619 -7.51 -4.63 12.03
CA THR A 619 -7.73 -3.28 12.53
C THR A 619 -9.13 -3.19 13.16
N ASP A 620 -9.21 -2.67 14.38
CA ASP A 620 -10.51 -2.44 15.05
C ASP A 620 -11.30 -1.27 14.44
N ARG A 621 -10.62 -0.39 13.70
CA ARG A 621 -11.15 0.80 13.03
C ARG A 621 -10.30 1.16 11.82
N ALA A 622 -10.83 2.00 10.93
CA ALA A 622 -10.07 2.52 9.81
C ALA A 622 -8.84 3.31 10.27
N VAL A 623 -7.70 3.03 9.64
CA VAL A 623 -6.43 3.72 9.84
C VAL A 623 -6.01 4.42 8.54
N PRO A 624 -5.54 5.67 8.56
CA PRO A 624 -5.07 6.36 7.37
C PRO A 624 -3.74 5.75 6.90
N ILE A 625 -3.69 5.34 5.63
CA ILE A 625 -2.51 4.77 4.99
C ILE A 625 -2.21 5.57 3.73
N SER A 626 -0.98 6.07 3.64
CA SER A 626 -0.49 6.81 2.48
C SER A 626 0.28 5.89 1.54
N PHE A 627 -0.15 5.84 0.28
CA PHE A 627 0.52 5.07 -0.76
C PHE A 627 1.46 5.97 -1.57
N PRO A 628 2.70 5.51 -1.83
CA PRO A 628 3.62 6.26 -2.67
C PRO A 628 3.10 6.31 -4.11
N PHE A 629 3.28 7.47 -4.75
CA PHE A 629 2.97 7.63 -6.16
C PHE A 629 4.17 7.29 -7.05
N PHE A 630 3.85 6.99 -8.30
CA PHE A 630 4.77 6.75 -9.40
C PHE A 630 5.65 5.51 -9.19
N VAL A 631 5.14 4.49 -8.50
CA VAL A 631 5.91 3.28 -8.16
C VAL A 631 6.27 2.50 -9.43
N MET A 632 5.33 2.37 -10.36
CA MET A 632 5.55 1.66 -11.62
C MET A 632 6.42 2.48 -12.57
N GLU A 633 6.24 3.79 -12.61
CA GLU A 633 6.95 4.73 -13.48
C GLU A 633 8.42 4.92 -13.10
N LYS A 634 8.79 4.56 -11.86
CA LYS A 634 10.16 4.52 -11.37
C LYS A 634 10.91 3.25 -11.77
N ARG A 635 10.22 2.21 -12.25
CA ARG A 635 10.87 0.99 -12.78
C ARG A 635 11.59 1.31 -14.09
N ASP A 636 12.49 0.41 -14.47
CA ASP A 636 13.13 0.47 -15.79
C ASP A 636 12.08 0.49 -16.89
N ARG A 637 12.31 1.32 -17.92
CA ARG A 637 11.35 1.46 -19.02
C ARG A 637 11.64 0.48 -20.13
N ALA A 638 10.58 -0.17 -20.61
CA ALA A 638 10.64 -0.99 -21.81
C ALA A 638 10.89 -0.11 -23.04
N THR A 639 11.73 -0.58 -23.93
CA THR A 639 11.92 -0.02 -25.27
C THR A 639 10.70 -0.29 -26.13
N LYS A 640 10.57 0.45 -27.24
CA LYS A 640 9.49 0.22 -28.20
C LYS A 640 9.52 -1.21 -28.75
N ASP A 641 10.71 -1.71 -29.09
CA ASP A 641 10.88 -3.06 -29.64
C ASP A 641 10.46 -4.15 -28.65
N GLU A 642 10.72 -3.96 -27.34
CA GLU A 642 10.25 -4.90 -26.30
C GLU A 642 8.72 -4.90 -26.18
N ILE A 643 8.07 -3.74 -26.26
CA ILE A 643 6.59 -3.64 -26.24
C ILE A 643 6.00 -4.27 -27.50
N ASP A 644 6.58 -4.01 -28.66
CA ASP A 644 6.15 -4.58 -29.94
C ASP A 644 6.33 -6.11 -29.93
N ALA A 645 7.39 -6.64 -29.32
CA ALA A 645 7.59 -8.08 -29.13
C ALA A 645 6.52 -8.72 -28.22
N ILE A 646 6.06 -8.03 -27.16
CA ILE A 646 4.94 -8.48 -26.33
C ILE A 646 3.65 -8.58 -27.16
N ARG A 647 3.37 -7.56 -27.96
CA ARG A 647 2.20 -7.53 -28.85
C ARG A 647 2.27 -8.65 -29.90
N GLU A 648 3.42 -8.81 -30.55
CA GLU A 648 3.64 -9.86 -31.56
C GLU A 648 3.50 -11.26 -30.97
N HIS A 649 4.09 -11.51 -29.80
CA HIS A 649 3.91 -12.77 -29.09
C HIS A 649 2.43 -13.04 -28.80
N SER A 650 1.71 -12.04 -28.26
CA SER A 650 0.29 -12.18 -27.95
C SER A 650 -0.55 -12.46 -29.20
N ARG A 651 -0.26 -11.82 -30.34
CA ARG A 651 -0.93 -12.09 -31.62
C ARG A 651 -0.73 -13.53 -32.08
N ASN A 652 0.52 -14.00 -32.06
CA ASN A 652 0.86 -15.35 -32.53
C ASN A 652 0.25 -16.45 -31.66
N THR A 653 0.16 -16.22 -30.36
CA THR A 653 -0.31 -17.21 -29.39
C THR A 653 -1.82 -17.19 -29.19
N TYR A 654 -2.45 -16.00 -29.12
CA TYR A 654 -3.85 -15.86 -28.66
C TYR A 654 -4.82 -15.33 -29.72
N ALA A 655 -4.33 -14.87 -30.87
CA ALA A 655 -5.17 -14.28 -31.92
C ALA A 655 -5.11 -15.07 -33.23
N GLU A 656 -6.01 -14.71 -34.14
CA GLU A 656 -5.99 -15.14 -35.53
C GLU A 656 -6.05 -13.90 -36.43
N PRO A 657 -5.33 -13.86 -37.57
CA PRO A 657 -5.47 -12.77 -38.53
C PRO A 657 -6.91 -12.71 -39.03
N TRP A 658 -7.54 -11.55 -38.93
CA TRP A 658 -8.88 -11.37 -39.47
C TRP A 658 -8.86 -11.35 -41.00
N GLN A 659 -9.32 -12.44 -41.61
CA GLN A 659 -9.57 -12.51 -43.05
C GLN A 659 -11.06 -12.31 -43.30
N ASN A 660 -11.41 -11.30 -44.11
CA ASN A 660 -12.79 -11.04 -44.49
C ASN A 660 -13.28 -12.23 -45.34
N LYS A 661 -14.12 -13.11 -44.78
CA LYS A 661 -14.64 -14.31 -45.48
C LYS A 661 -15.62 -13.99 -46.64
N ALA A 662 -15.72 -12.73 -47.05
CA ALA A 662 -16.40 -12.33 -48.26
C ALA A 662 -15.40 -12.39 -49.42
N GLU A 663 -15.54 -13.43 -50.26
CA GLU A 663 -14.76 -13.80 -51.46
C GLU A 663 -13.90 -15.06 -51.26
N ALA A 664 -14.57 -16.20 -51.07
CA ALA A 664 -14.14 -17.39 -51.79
C ALA A 664 -14.66 -17.24 -53.23
N PRO A 665 -13.81 -17.16 -54.27
CA PRO A 665 -14.29 -17.38 -55.62
C PRO A 665 -14.82 -18.81 -55.66
N GLY A 666 -16.11 -18.96 -55.97
CA GLY A 666 -16.65 -20.26 -56.32
C GLY A 666 -15.76 -20.85 -57.40
N THR A 667 -15.26 -22.06 -57.17
CA THR A 667 -14.67 -22.89 -58.21
C THR A 667 -15.78 -23.20 -59.22
N SER A 668 -15.93 -22.34 -60.22
CA SER A 668 -16.59 -22.66 -61.48
C SER A 668 -15.50 -22.78 -62.55
N ASP A 669 -14.90 -23.97 -62.62
CA ASP A 669 -14.31 -24.44 -63.87
C ASP A 669 -15.47 -24.66 -64.85
N ASP A 670 -15.82 -23.61 -65.61
CA ASP A 670 -16.46 -23.72 -66.92
C ASP A 670 -16.47 -22.31 -67.56
N VAL A 671 -15.39 -22.00 -68.26
CA VAL A 671 -15.30 -20.85 -69.18
C VAL A 671 -15.64 -21.36 -70.58
N PRO A 672 -16.75 -20.93 -71.23
CA PRO A 672 -16.90 -21.07 -72.67
C PRO A 672 -16.04 -19.99 -73.37
N PRO A 673 -15.48 -20.27 -74.56
CA PRO A 673 -14.50 -19.37 -75.18
C PRO A 673 -15.16 -18.06 -75.64
N GLU A 674 -14.47 -16.95 -75.38
CA GLU A 674 -14.85 -15.60 -75.80
C GLU A 674 -14.87 -15.46 -77.34
N PRO A 675 -15.80 -14.65 -77.89
CA PRO A 675 -15.67 -14.13 -79.24
C PRO A 675 -14.72 -12.92 -79.26
N SER A 676 -13.87 -12.89 -80.28
CA SER A 676 -12.85 -11.88 -80.59
C SER A 676 -13.30 -10.42 -80.46
N GLU A 677 -12.49 -9.61 -79.76
CA GLU A 677 -12.58 -8.14 -79.74
C GLU A 677 -12.18 -7.53 -81.10
N GLU A 678 -13.13 -6.82 -81.73
CA GLU A 678 -12.83 -5.69 -82.62
C GLU A 678 -12.65 -4.44 -81.76
N ASN A 679 -11.48 -3.79 -81.88
CA ASN A 679 -11.22 -2.48 -81.29
C ASN A 679 -11.11 -1.44 -82.43
N ASN A 680 -12.21 -0.75 -82.72
CA ASN A 680 -12.19 0.52 -83.46
C ASN A 680 -12.33 1.65 -82.44
N ALA A 681 -11.28 2.45 -82.32
CA ALA A 681 -11.28 3.71 -81.62
C ALA A 681 -12.15 4.73 -82.37
N GLU A 682 -13.02 5.44 -81.65
CA GLU A 682 -13.17 6.91 -81.67
C GLU A 682 -14.42 7.32 -80.87
N ASP A 683 -14.18 8.08 -79.81
CA ASP A 683 -15.16 8.72 -78.92
C ASP A 683 -15.59 10.08 -79.52
N PRO A 684 -16.87 10.27 -79.93
CA PRO A 684 -17.33 11.52 -80.53
C PRO A 684 -18.10 12.39 -79.51
N ALA A 685 -17.57 12.58 -78.31
CA ALA A 685 -18.10 13.50 -77.31
C ALA A 685 -17.31 14.81 -77.16
N ASN A 686 -16.77 15.34 -78.27
CA ASN A 686 -16.28 16.72 -78.34
C ASN A 686 -17.20 17.54 -79.27
N PRO A 687 -17.69 18.72 -78.84
CA PRO A 687 -18.78 19.42 -79.53
C PRO A 687 -18.26 20.19 -80.75
N SER A 688 -18.92 20.02 -81.90
CA SER A 688 -18.66 20.85 -83.10
C SER A 688 -19.51 22.12 -83.09
N PRO A 689 -18.97 23.26 -83.53
CA PRO A 689 -19.68 24.52 -83.57
C PRO A 689 -20.52 24.65 -84.85
N GLU A 690 -21.61 25.40 -84.71
CA GLU A 690 -22.47 25.97 -85.76
C GLU A 690 -23.61 25.10 -86.32
N LEU A 691 -24.81 25.62 -86.03
CA LEU A 691 -26.16 25.48 -86.63
C LEU A 691 -27.05 24.32 -86.18
#